data_AF-H2MRJ4-F1
#
_entry.id   AF-H2MRJ4-F1
#
_cell.length_a   1.000
_cell.length_b   1.000
_cell.length_c   1.000
_cell.angle_alpha   90.00
_cell.angle_beta   90.00
_cell.angle_gamma   90.00
#
_symmetry.space_group_name_H-M   'P 1'
#
loop_
_entity.id
_entity.type
_entity.pdbx_description
1 polymer ?
#
loop_
_entity_poly.entity_id
_entity_poly.type
_entity_poly.pdbx_seq_one_letter_code
_entity_poly.pdbx_strand_id
1 'polypeptide(L)'
;MAAKTDQLLIVVSILEGRQFPKSPRLSLEVQASFDGEQLSTDPVEHREQPQFCTELAWELDRRTLHQHRLQRTPIKLQCFTLDPTSKKRENVGYIILDLRSVQEAKREPRWYPLLSSKYTKQRPALLLSLMLESDSKAPQSSPDRFKAKKAPPRQDSSLVTGLLPDKLEAVLVSDQGYHQVGPPDRCTDMFVLSVTLAFASRLEQLVPSSMKLPAADSCFFFYYSLLGNDITSEPFHNLLSPDFEPERASVRIRSIKQILQAFLCQQPSIQVHLCCRNHSLGSTDVSLSALAAVSVDLERSAATVEGVFVLRPPKRTKLPTLPADLQPTVGVAVTLRREELPVQSAEMPPSPPAERRHQSSSSVQKPPDRSLPPPLPPLSSRTESEAESLQEELQREQDGAAGPAAYTEAAPPKAPPAASAEGGASSVSVSAPKVSIPSSAHHYCFSLDLHSLGKLSLPHPISAMLRYSYQFFGSAAPIMSNPPVDLQRNMEAALPQSYCAFNFAALPQQLQNTFLRIPLVVELWHKGTTSSDELIGRASIQLSHLLSSEKTRFTGPTGDPSWRQIYQDRIAVVHVERPTEKVAELSYVATLEDLGFIKAKQVEVLDSSENEVPMQTAPPSVPPALRPAAPNASQGPAAPRDTLEYRTALELELWKEEQEDLFDDQLRMKELRHMQALAEEWRRRDAEREALVQKKEAEYNRLEERLQKTLSELERREKELAEAELQTQRLQRELRAEHELTQRELQESSRRLQRECDHRVALEKEKVQLMEEERVRLLQQIADGESRFKQLEKEFQLFREQQNLRPEFRLQSENNLLTLEKVELERKLESTTKSKLHYKQQWGRALKELARIKQREQENAMTRLKKQQAELEALRLRYLATEEKEAVRQDRQELENIRNELNSLKKQDEKLGPASSEPDPSHSLNESAEEHLSRLLEERDTLLRTGVYTHEDRIIAELNRQIQEAMRDGGKRT
;
A
#
# COMPACT_ATOMS: atom_id res chain seq x y z
N MET A 1 19.30 17.55 15.41
CA MET A 1 18.14 17.16 14.57
C MET A 1 18.33 17.75 13.19
N ALA A 2 18.09 17.01 12.11
CA ALA A 2 17.98 17.59 10.78
C ALA A 2 16.61 18.29 10.65
N ALA A 3 16.54 19.38 9.89
CA ALA A 3 15.25 19.96 9.52
C ALA A 3 14.55 19.02 8.54
N LYS A 4 13.23 18.80 8.70
CA LYS A 4 12.42 18.16 7.65
C LYS A 4 12.54 19.01 6.37
N THR A 5 12.78 18.37 5.23
CA THR A 5 12.59 19.03 3.94
C THR A 5 11.10 19.07 3.60
N ASP A 6 10.65 20.14 2.95
CA ASP A 6 9.29 20.20 2.40
C ASP A 6 9.23 19.33 1.14
N GLN A 7 8.87 18.05 1.34
CA GLN A 7 8.60 17.09 0.28
C GLN A 7 7.36 17.51 -0.53
N LEU A 8 7.47 17.40 -1.85
CA LEU A 8 6.40 17.68 -2.81
C LEU A 8 6.21 16.47 -3.73
N LEU A 9 4.98 16.20 -4.16
CA LEU A 9 4.70 15.16 -5.15
C LEU A 9 4.26 15.78 -6.48
N ILE A 10 4.90 15.39 -7.58
CA ILE A 10 4.39 15.65 -8.93
C ILE A 10 3.49 14.48 -9.32
N VAL A 11 2.19 14.73 -9.51
CA VAL A 11 1.22 13.69 -9.85
C VAL A 11 0.76 13.84 -11.31
N VAL A 12 0.83 12.73 -12.05
CA VAL A 12 0.35 12.57 -13.43
C VAL A 12 -0.82 11.58 -13.45
N SER A 13 -2.04 12.10 -13.52
CA SER A 13 -3.25 11.28 -13.67
C SER A 13 -3.45 10.90 -15.14
N ILE A 14 -3.38 9.62 -15.46
CA ILE A 14 -3.65 9.04 -16.78
C ILE A 14 -5.07 8.48 -16.74
N LEU A 15 -6.04 9.20 -17.31
CA LEU A 15 -7.46 8.88 -17.16
C LEU A 15 -7.95 7.89 -18.22
N GLU A 16 -7.97 8.32 -19.48
CA GLU A 16 -8.48 7.52 -20.60
C GLU A 16 -7.73 7.84 -21.90
N GLY A 17 -7.81 6.94 -22.87
CA GLY A 17 -7.40 7.16 -24.24
C GLY A 17 -8.59 7.34 -25.17
N ARG A 18 -8.33 7.83 -26.39
CA ARG A 18 -9.30 7.82 -27.50
C ARG A 18 -8.59 7.59 -28.83
N GLN A 19 -9.34 7.14 -29.84
CA GLN A 19 -8.86 6.95 -31.22
C GLN A 19 -7.71 5.94 -31.32
N PHE A 20 -7.81 4.85 -30.55
CA PHE A 20 -6.96 3.67 -30.64
C PHE A 20 -7.61 2.57 -31.54
N PRO A 21 -6.82 1.73 -32.24
CA PRO A 21 -7.37 0.67 -33.10
C PRO A 21 -7.70 -0.58 -32.29
N LYS A 22 -9.01 -0.84 -32.05
CA LYS A 22 -9.53 -1.98 -31.29
C LYS A 22 -8.86 -3.31 -31.66
N SER A 23 -8.14 -3.90 -30.71
CA SER A 23 -7.27 -5.07 -30.90
C SER A 23 -7.42 -6.08 -29.74
N PRO A 24 -8.45 -6.95 -29.74
CA PRO A 24 -8.86 -7.76 -28.57
C PRO A 24 -7.88 -8.88 -28.14
N ARG A 25 -6.67 -8.92 -28.71
CA ARG A 25 -5.57 -9.81 -28.30
C ARG A 25 -4.41 -9.07 -27.62
N LEU A 26 -4.49 -7.74 -27.52
CA LEU A 26 -3.45 -6.90 -26.94
C LEU A 26 -4.00 -6.13 -25.74
N SER A 27 -3.13 -5.79 -24.81
CA SER A 27 -3.36 -4.75 -23.81
C SER A 27 -2.47 -3.53 -24.09
N LEU A 28 -2.84 -2.40 -23.49
CA LEU A 28 -2.15 -1.13 -23.53
C LEU A 28 -1.60 -0.79 -22.15
N GLU A 29 -0.34 -0.42 -22.11
CA GLU A 29 0.39 0.00 -20.92
C GLU A 29 0.93 1.42 -21.19
N VAL A 30 0.88 2.31 -20.21
CA VAL A 30 1.53 3.64 -20.31
C VAL A 30 2.59 3.75 -19.24
N GLN A 31 3.84 3.86 -19.66
CA GLN A 31 5.00 4.03 -18.78
C GLN A 31 5.47 5.49 -18.81
N ALA A 32 5.50 6.16 -17.67
CA ALA A 32 6.08 7.47 -17.51
C ALA A 32 7.50 7.37 -16.95
N SER A 33 8.46 8.02 -17.60
CA SER A 33 9.83 8.16 -17.12
C SER A 33 10.13 9.60 -16.73
N PHE A 34 10.67 9.81 -15.54
CA PHE A 34 11.11 11.10 -15.02
C PHE A 34 12.28 10.90 -14.04
N ASP A 35 13.27 11.80 -14.07
CA ASP A 35 14.54 11.76 -13.30
C ASP A 35 15.28 10.41 -13.20
N GLY A 36 15.12 9.56 -14.23
CA GLY A 36 15.70 8.21 -14.28
C GLY A 36 14.77 7.11 -13.77
N GLU A 37 13.81 7.45 -12.90
CA GLU A 37 12.74 6.56 -12.46
C GLU A 37 11.71 6.29 -13.55
N GLN A 38 11.04 5.13 -13.46
CA GLN A 38 10.03 4.69 -14.42
C GLN A 38 8.85 4.07 -13.68
N LEU A 39 7.66 4.66 -13.84
CA LEU A 39 6.40 4.16 -13.31
C LEU A 39 5.48 3.78 -14.48
N SER A 40 4.60 2.80 -14.32
CA SER A 40 3.66 2.40 -15.38
C SER A 40 2.27 2.11 -14.86
N THR A 41 1.27 2.26 -15.73
CA THR A 41 -0.10 1.83 -15.48
C THR A 41 -0.24 0.32 -15.56
N ASP A 42 -1.30 -0.22 -14.95
CA ASP A 42 -1.72 -1.59 -15.24
C ASP A 42 -2.06 -1.78 -16.74
N PRO A 43 -1.93 -3.00 -17.29
CA PRO A 43 -2.29 -3.29 -18.68
C PRO A 43 -3.80 -3.29 -18.94
N VAL A 44 -4.29 -2.28 -19.66
CA VAL A 44 -5.71 -2.09 -20.03
C VAL A 44 -6.05 -2.82 -21.33
N GLU A 45 -7.27 -3.34 -21.52
CA GLU A 45 -7.65 -3.95 -22.82
C GLU A 45 -7.56 -2.94 -23.98
N HIS A 46 -6.98 -3.37 -25.11
CA HIS A 46 -6.78 -2.52 -26.30
C HIS A 46 -8.09 -2.27 -27.07
N ARG A 47 -8.84 -1.28 -26.58
CA ARG A 47 -10.11 -0.77 -27.11
C ARG A 47 -9.93 0.60 -27.77
N GLU A 48 -10.96 1.12 -28.42
CA GLU A 48 -10.93 2.46 -29.05
C GLU A 48 -10.82 3.60 -28.03
N GLN A 49 -11.36 3.39 -26.84
CA GLN A 49 -11.26 4.23 -25.67
C GLN A 49 -10.79 3.35 -24.48
N PRO A 50 -9.48 3.16 -24.28
CA PRO A 50 -8.94 2.45 -23.12
C PRO A 50 -9.06 3.34 -21.87
N GLN A 51 -9.47 2.78 -20.72
CA GLN A 51 -9.55 3.50 -19.45
C GLN A 51 -8.41 3.06 -18.54
N PHE A 52 -7.54 3.99 -18.18
CA PHE A 52 -6.36 3.73 -17.35
C PHE A 52 -6.60 4.08 -15.88
N CYS A 53 -7.27 5.20 -15.62
CA CYS A 53 -7.63 5.70 -14.28
C CYS A 53 -6.49 5.59 -13.22
N THR A 54 -5.23 5.72 -13.66
CA THR A 54 -4.03 5.51 -12.83
C THR A 54 -3.34 6.84 -12.57
N GLU A 55 -2.83 7.05 -11.36
CA GLU A 55 -2.02 8.23 -11.03
C GLU A 55 -0.57 7.79 -10.76
N LEU A 56 0.39 8.42 -11.45
CA LEU A 56 1.82 8.16 -11.31
C LEU A 56 2.47 9.37 -10.63
N ALA A 57 3.19 9.17 -9.54
CA ALA A 57 3.69 10.25 -8.70
C ALA A 57 5.19 10.13 -8.38
N TRP A 58 5.91 11.26 -8.41
CA TRP A 58 7.32 11.36 -8.05
C TRP A 58 7.51 12.34 -6.90
N GLU A 59 8.28 11.95 -5.88
CA GLU A 59 8.61 12.78 -4.72
C GLU A 59 9.85 13.64 -5.00
N LEU A 60 9.81 14.93 -4.66
CA LEU A 60 10.89 15.88 -4.87
C LEU A 60 10.95 16.94 -3.76
N ASP A 61 12.16 17.32 -3.35
CA ASP A 61 12.40 18.55 -2.62
C ASP A 61 12.03 19.80 -3.45
N ARG A 62 11.58 20.87 -2.78
CA ARG A 62 11.42 22.21 -3.39
C ARG A 62 12.64 22.68 -4.20
N ARG A 63 13.85 22.27 -3.81
CA ARG A 63 15.12 22.63 -4.50
C ARG A 63 15.29 21.89 -5.82
N THR A 64 15.09 20.57 -5.85
CA THR A 64 15.21 19.77 -7.08
C THR A 64 14.11 20.14 -8.07
N LEU A 65 12.86 20.30 -7.60
CA LEU A 65 11.74 20.79 -8.44
C LEU A 65 12.06 22.12 -9.14
N HIS A 66 12.69 23.08 -8.44
CA HIS A 66 13.11 24.35 -9.04
C HIS A 66 14.18 24.14 -10.11
N GLN A 67 15.17 23.28 -9.83
CA GLN A 67 16.23 22.92 -10.78
C GLN A 67 15.68 22.25 -12.05
N HIS A 68 14.78 21.27 -11.93
CA HIS A 68 14.17 20.61 -13.10
C HIS A 68 13.29 21.57 -13.93
N ARG A 69 12.57 22.51 -13.28
CA ARG A 69 11.83 23.58 -13.98
C ARG A 69 12.76 24.52 -14.74
N LEU A 70 13.94 24.84 -14.20
CA LEU A 70 14.95 25.68 -14.86
C LEU A 70 15.60 24.94 -16.05
N GLN A 71 15.99 23.67 -15.83
CA GLN A 71 16.60 22.79 -16.84
C GLN A 71 15.61 22.28 -17.91
N ARG A 72 14.30 22.50 -17.71
CA ARG A 72 13.20 21.99 -18.55
C ARG A 72 13.17 20.46 -18.67
N THR A 73 13.49 19.75 -17.59
CA THR A 73 13.44 18.28 -17.55
C THR A 73 12.01 17.82 -17.89
N PRO A 74 11.81 17.01 -18.95
CA PRO A 74 10.47 16.56 -19.34
C PRO A 74 10.05 15.30 -18.57
N ILE A 75 8.76 15.18 -18.26
CA ILE A 75 8.15 13.87 -18.00
C ILE A 75 7.80 13.27 -19.37
N LYS A 76 8.31 12.08 -19.66
CA LYS A 76 8.08 11.38 -20.94
C LYS A 76 7.20 10.17 -20.71
N LEU A 77 5.97 10.20 -21.22
CA LEU A 77 5.07 9.05 -21.22
C LEU A 77 5.27 8.26 -22.52
N GLN A 78 5.45 6.95 -22.43
CA GLN A 78 5.56 6.03 -23.55
C GLN A 78 4.43 5.01 -23.47
N CYS A 79 3.62 4.92 -24.51
CA CYS A 79 2.56 3.91 -24.60
C CYS A 79 3.13 2.66 -25.28
N PHE A 80 2.78 1.48 -24.75
CA PHE A 80 3.18 0.18 -25.27
C PHE A 80 1.95 -0.70 -25.49
N THR A 81 1.96 -1.52 -26.54
CA THR A 81 1.12 -2.71 -26.62
C THR A 81 1.84 -3.89 -26.00
N LEU A 82 1.14 -4.64 -25.16
CA LEU A 82 1.56 -5.92 -24.62
C LEU A 82 0.76 -7.04 -25.27
N ASP A 83 1.44 -8.08 -25.75
CA ASP A 83 0.80 -9.36 -26.08
C ASP A 83 0.85 -10.27 -24.84
N PRO A 84 -0.29 -10.66 -24.24
CA PRO A 84 -0.32 -11.48 -23.03
C PRO A 84 0.14 -12.92 -23.28
N THR A 85 0.13 -13.39 -24.52
CA THR A 85 0.58 -14.75 -24.90
C THR A 85 2.07 -14.78 -25.28
N SER A 86 2.55 -13.78 -26.03
CA SER A 86 3.95 -13.67 -26.45
C SER A 86 4.85 -12.94 -25.45
N LYS A 87 4.29 -12.28 -24.42
CA LYS A 87 4.97 -11.32 -23.53
C LYS A 87 5.75 -10.22 -24.26
N LYS A 88 5.42 -9.96 -25.53
CA LYS A 88 6.12 -9.01 -26.38
C LYS A 88 5.61 -7.59 -26.10
N ARG A 89 6.51 -6.70 -25.68
CA ARG A 89 6.24 -5.28 -25.42
C ARG A 89 6.67 -4.46 -26.63
N GLU A 90 5.72 -3.76 -27.26
CA GLU A 90 5.96 -2.97 -28.46
C GLU A 90 5.55 -1.50 -28.26
N ASN A 91 6.47 -0.57 -28.49
CA ASN A 91 6.16 0.86 -28.35
C ASN A 91 5.14 1.33 -29.41
N VAL A 92 4.14 2.10 -28.98
CA VAL A 92 3.02 2.61 -29.79
C VAL A 92 3.20 4.08 -30.17
N GLY A 93 3.92 4.85 -29.35
CA GLY A 93 4.10 6.30 -29.43
C GLY A 93 4.37 6.89 -28.04
N TYR A 94 4.58 8.21 -27.97
CA TYR A 94 4.95 8.88 -26.71
C TYR A 94 4.34 10.28 -26.58
N ILE A 95 4.32 10.81 -25.35
CA ILE A 95 3.90 12.17 -25.00
C ILE A 95 5.01 12.80 -24.14
N ILE A 96 5.20 14.11 -24.24
CA ILE A 96 6.14 14.89 -23.41
C ILE A 96 5.34 15.95 -22.65
N LEU A 97 5.50 15.98 -21.33
CA LEU A 97 4.94 17.00 -20.44
C LEU A 97 6.06 17.90 -19.88
N ASP A 98 5.80 19.20 -19.82
CA ASP A 98 6.74 20.22 -19.31
C ASP A 98 6.41 20.60 -17.86
N LEU A 99 7.38 20.41 -16.97
CA LEU A 99 7.28 20.69 -15.53
C LEU A 99 7.00 22.16 -15.18
N ARG A 100 7.28 23.09 -16.09
CA ARG A 100 6.94 24.51 -15.95
C ARG A 100 5.43 24.75 -16.05
N SER A 101 4.66 23.77 -16.51
CA SER A 101 3.19 23.82 -16.58
C SER A 101 2.48 23.12 -15.41
N VAL A 102 3.22 22.54 -14.44
CA VAL A 102 2.67 22.01 -13.19
C VAL A 102 2.43 23.17 -12.22
N GLN A 103 1.30 23.19 -11.51
CA GLN A 103 0.97 24.16 -10.46
C GLN A 103 0.33 23.44 -9.26
N GLU A 104 0.27 24.11 -8.09
CA GLU A 104 -0.42 23.62 -6.89
C GLU A 104 -1.96 23.61 -7.04
N ALA A 105 -2.50 24.26 -8.07
CA ALA A 105 -3.92 24.26 -8.37
C ALA A 105 -4.31 23.06 -9.25
N LYS A 106 -5.40 22.38 -8.90
CA LYS A 106 -5.95 21.25 -9.67
C LYS A 106 -6.34 21.69 -11.08
N ARG A 107 -5.57 21.25 -12.07
CA ARG A 107 -5.74 21.60 -13.48
C ARG A 107 -6.77 20.67 -14.13
N GLU A 108 -7.61 21.21 -15.01
CA GLU A 108 -8.52 20.38 -15.81
C GLU A 108 -7.72 19.41 -16.71
N PRO A 109 -8.11 18.13 -16.81
CA PRO A 109 -7.46 17.15 -17.67
C PRO A 109 -7.49 17.57 -19.15
N ARG A 110 -6.41 17.32 -19.89
CA ARG A 110 -6.26 17.73 -21.30
C ARG A 110 -5.91 16.56 -22.20
N TRP A 111 -6.37 16.61 -23.44
CA TRP A 111 -6.08 15.61 -24.46
C TRP A 111 -4.71 15.87 -25.11
N TYR A 112 -3.78 14.93 -24.93
CA TYR A 112 -2.44 14.93 -25.52
C TYR A 112 -2.35 13.83 -26.60
N PRO A 113 -2.10 14.17 -27.87
CA PRO A 113 -1.93 13.18 -28.93
C PRO A 113 -0.58 12.44 -28.79
N LEU A 114 -0.55 11.15 -29.11
CA LEU A 114 0.69 10.37 -29.18
C LEU A 114 1.56 10.86 -30.35
N LEU A 115 2.73 11.37 -30.01
CA LEU A 115 3.83 11.64 -30.94
C LEU A 115 4.43 10.33 -31.43
N SER A 116 4.90 10.33 -32.68
CA SER A 116 5.48 9.14 -33.34
C SER A 116 4.60 7.90 -33.31
N SER A 117 3.26 8.06 -33.40
CA SER A 117 2.35 6.91 -33.27
C SER A 117 2.49 5.90 -34.42
N LYS A 118 2.55 4.61 -34.08
CA LYS A 118 2.44 3.50 -35.05
C LYS A 118 1.11 3.49 -35.82
N TYR A 119 0.06 4.09 -35.28
CA TYR A 119 -1.29 4.01 -35.84
C TYR A 119 -1.56 5.12 -36.85
N THR A 120 -0.85 5.10 -37.98
CA THR A 120 -0.84 6.16 -39.02
C THR A 120 -2.22 6.54 -39.58
N LYS A 121 -3.24 5.68 -39.46
CA LYS A 121 -4.62 5.94 -39.89
C LYS A 121 -5.53 6.58 -38.82
N GLN A 122 -5.06 6.69 -37.57
CA GLN A 122 -5.80 7.27 -36.45
C GLN A 122 -4.92 8.30 -35.72
N ARG A 123 -5.49 9.03 -34.76
CA ARG A 123 -4.75 10.00 -33.94
C ARG A 123 -4.94 9.69 -32.45
N PRO A 124 -4.40 8.56 -31.97
CA PRO A 124 -4.53 8.17 -30.57
C PRO A 124 -4.05 9.29 -29.65
N ALA A 125 -4.85 9.57 -28.62
CA ALA A 125 -4.57 10.59 -27.62
C ALA A 125 -4.92 10.09 -26.22
N LEU A 126 -4.24 10.59 -25.20
CA LEU A 126 -4.53 10.33 -23.79
C LEU A 126 -5.06 11.60 -23.11
N LEU A 127 -6.03 11.44 -22.22
CA LEU A 127 -6.54 12.45 -21.31
C LEU A 127 -5.68 12.43 -20.05
N LEU A 128 -4.84 13.47 -19.90
CA LEU A 128 -3.86 13.57 -18.82
C LEU A 128 -4.14 14.78 -17.92
N SER A 129 -4.03 14.58 -16.61
CA SER A 129 -3.85 15.66 -15.64
C SER A 129 -2.40 15.73 -15.18
N LEU A 130 -1.99 16.88 -14.66
CA LEU A 130 -0.65 17.14 -14.15
C LEU A 130 -0.73 18.21 -13.06
N MET A 131 -0.41 17.83 -11.82
CA MET A 131 -0.55 18.67 -10.62
C MET A 131 0.62 18.49 -9.65
N LEU A 132 0.81 19.48 -8.76
CA LEU A 132 1.83 19.47 -7.71
C LEU A 132 1.12 19.43 -6.36
N GLU A 133 1.35 18.38 -5.58
CA GLU A 133 0.87 18.28 -4.21
C GLU A 133 1.98 18.63 -3.22
N SER A 134 1.59 19.12 -2.05
CA SER A 134 2.49 19.43 -0.93
C SER A 134 2.00 18.64 0.29
N ASP A 135 2.91 17.96 1.00
CA ASP A 135 2.61 17.12 2.17
C ASP A 135 2.25 17.94 3.45
N SER A 136 1.48 19.02 3.27
CA SER A 136 1.23 20.05 4.28
C SER A 136 -0.14 20.73 4.15
N LYS A 137 -1.04 20.26 3.27
CA LYS A 137 -2.40 20.80 3.12
C LYS A 137 -3.43 19.69 2.90
N ALA A 138 -4.38 19.58 3.83
CA ALA A 138 -5.60 18.79 3.62
C ALA A 138 -6.43 19.38 2.44
N PRO A 139 -7.12 18.56 1.64
CA PRO A 139 -7.81 19.03 0.44
C PRO A 139 -9.03 19.90 0.79
N GLN A 140 -9.01 21.16 0.37
CA GLN A 140 -10.18 22.03 0.47
C GLN A 140 -11.27 21.60 -0.53
N SER A 141 -12.52 21.68 -0.07
CA SER A 141 -13.69 21.40 -0.89
C SER A 141 -14.00 22.56 -1.86
N SER A 142 -14.36 22.22 -3.08
CA SER A 142 -15.14 23.09 -3.97
C SER A 142 -16.24 22.25 -4.63
N PRO A 143 -17.48 22.77 -4.76
CA PRO A 143 -18.60 21.97 -5.24
C PRO A 143 -18.90 22.22 -6.73
N ASP A 144 -18.82 21.17 -7.55
CA ASP A 144 -19.70 21.07 -8.72
C ASP A 144 -20.14 19.63 -8.98
N ARG A 145 -21.26 19.47 -9.70
CA ARG A 145 -22.23 18.38 -9.49
C ARG A 145 -22.78 17.85 -10.82
N PHE A 146 -21.96 17.12 -11.57
CA PHE A 146 -22.44 16.48 -12.80
C PHE A 146 -23.14 15.14 -12.53
N LYS A 147 -24.48 15.15 -12.49
CA LYS A 147 -25.32 13.93 -12.41
C LYS A 147 -25.66 13.40 -13.80
N ALA A 148 -25.10 12.25 -14.18
CA ALA A 148 -25.62 11.43 -15.28
C ALA A 148 -26.82 10.57 -14.83
N LYS A 149 -27.74 10.23 -15.75
CA LYS A 149 -28.94 9.41 -15.47
C LYS A 149 -28.83 8.03 -16.12
N LYS A 150 -29.30 7.00 -15.39
CA LYS A 150 -29.79 5.68 -15.85
C LYS A 150 -29.05 4.99 -17.03
N ALA A 151 -28.30 3.95 -16.70
CA ALA A 151 -28.14 2.72 -17.49
C ALA A 151 -28.20 1.51 -16.54
N PRO A 152 -28.63 0.31 -16.98
CA PRO A 152 -28.78 -0.86 -16.09
C PRO A 152 -27.42 -1.52 -15.76
N PRO A 153 -27.31 -2.22 -14.62
CA PRO A 153 -26.07 -2.90 -14.24
C PRO A 153 -25.80 -4.11 -15.14
N ARG A 154 -24.51 -4.36 -15.40
CA ARG A 154 -23.97 -5.66 -15.81
C ARG A 154 -22.74 -5.94 -14.97
N GLN A 155 -22.52 -7.23 -14.70
CA GLN A 155 -21.61 -7.72 -13.67
C GLN A 155 -20.16 -7.79 -14.16
N ASP A 156 -19.29 -8.19 -13.24
CA ASP A 156 -17.86 -8.49 -13.37
C ASP A 156 -16.95 -7.24 -13.46
N SER A 157 -15.92 -7.07 -12.61
CA SER A 157 -15.29 -8.03 -11.67
C SER A 157 -14.74 -7.41 -10.38
N SER A 158 -14.86 -8.13 -9.26
CA SER A 158 -13.95 -8.08 -8.10
C SER A 158 -14.20 -9.28 -7.18
N LEU A 159 -13.25 -10.20 -7.09
CA LEU A 159 -13.42 -11.51 -6.42
C LEU A 159 -13.19 -11.51 -4.89
N VAL A 160 -13.16 -10.34 -4.25
CA VAL A 160 -13.06 -10.22 -2.78
C VAL A 160 -14.30 -9.53 -2.16
N THR A 161 -15.01 -8.70 -2.92
CA THR A 161 -16.14 -7.88 -2.43
C THR A 161 -17.52 -8.56 -2.59
N GLY A 162 -17.59 -9.77 -3.16
CA GLY A 162 -18.85 -10.41 -3.58
C GLY A 162 -19.77 -10.99 -2.50
N LEU A 163 -19.48 -10.81 -1.22
CA LEU A 163 -20.27 -11.34 -0.08
C LEU A 163 -20.38 -10.32 1.07
N LEU A 164 -20.62 -9.05 0.73
CA LEU A 164 -20.97 -8.00 1.70
C LEU A 164 -22.42 -7.56 1.44
N PRO A 165 -23.29 -7.49 2.47
CA PRO A 165 -24.60 -6.88 2.33
C PRO A 165 -24.48 -5.40 1.92
N ASP A 166 -25.45 -4.88 1.15
CA ASP A 166 -25.54 -3.46 0.74
C ASP A 166 -25.60 -2.47 1.92
N LYS A 167 -25.80 -2.97 3.15
CA LYS A 167 -25.78 -2.22 4.40
C LYS A 167 -24.98 -3.03 5.43
N LEU A 168 -23.81 -2.51 5.84
CA LEU A 168 -23.09 -3.08 6.98
C LEU A 168 -23.72 -2.56 8.28
N GLU A 169 -24.07 -3.48 9.18
CA GLU A 169 -24.66 -3.19 10.48
C GLU A 169 -23.76 -3.70 11.61
N ALA A 170 -23.84 -3.05 12.77
CA ALA A 170 -23.19 -3.48 14.01
C ALA A 170 -24.19 -4.26 14.86
N VAL A 171 -24.04 -5.58 14.93
CA VAL A 171 -24.93 -6.47 15.70
C VAL A 171 -24.33 -6.72 17.07
N LEU A 172 -25.03 -6.31 18.14
CA LEU A 172 -24.58 -6.51 19.52
C LEU A 172 -24.61 -8.00 19.92
N VAL A 173 -23.45 -8.55 20.27
CA VAL A 173 -23.26 -9.90 20.82
C VAL A 173 -23.23 -9.78 22.35
N SER A 174 -24.43 -9.82 22.93
CA SER A 174 -24.69 -9.42 24.33
C SER A 174 -24.00 -10.32 25.37
N ASP A 175 -23.73 -11.58 25.03
CA ASP A 175 -23.04 -12.57 25.86
C ASP A 175 -21.52 -12.33 25.97
N GLN A 176 -20.93 -11.60 25.01
CA GLN A 176 -19.46 -11.37 24.95
C GLN A 176 -19.08 -9.88 24.90
N GLY A 177 -20.05 -8.96 24.93
CA GLY A 177 -19.83 -7.53 25.09
C GLY A 177 -19.10 -6.86 23.93
N TYR A 178 -19.42 -7.26 22.69
CA TYR A 178 -18.90 -6.61 21.47
C TYR A 178 -19.94 -6.54 20.35
N HIS A 179 -19.65 -5.72 19.34
CA HIS A 179 -20.46 -5.58 18.14
C HIS A 179 -19.84 -6.35 16.97
N GLN A 180 -20.53 -7.34 16.41
CA GLN A 180 -20.09 -8.02 15.20
C GLN A 180 -20.40 -7.13 13.98
N VAL A 181 -19.38 -6.84 13.15
CA VAL A 181 -19.49 -6.05 11.92
C VAL A 181 -18.91 -6.86 10.76
N GLY A 182 -19.81 -7.39 9.92
CA GLY A 182 -19.50 -8.35 8.85
C GLY A 182 -19.57 -9.83 9.29
N PRO A 183 -19.53 -10.79 8.35
CA PRO A 183 -19.82 -12.21 8.63
C PRO A 183 -18.89 -12.82 9.69
N PRO A 184 -19.42 -13.45 10.77
CA PRO A 184 -18.64 -13.84 11.95
C PRO A 184 -17.55 -14.90 11.67
N ASP A 185 -17.69 -15.67 10.57
CA ASP A 185 -16.77 -16.71 10.12
C ASP A 185 -15.52 -16.14 9.41
N ARG A 186 -15.59 -14.89 8.95
CA ARG A 186 -14.53 -14.19 8.20
C ARG A 186 -14.06 -12.90 8.86
N CYS A 187 -14.81 -12.41 9.84
CA CYS A 187 -14.61 -11.14 10.51
C CYS A 187 -14.30 -11.39 11.98
N THR A 188 -13.04 -11.74 12.28
CA THR A 188 -12.58 -12.32 13.55
C THR A 188 -11.68 -11.40 14.39
N ASP A 189 -11.16 -10.31 13.82
CA ASP A 189 -10.28 -9.38 14.52
C ASP A 189 -11.07 -8.50 15.51
N MET A 190 -10.51 -8.31 16.70
CA MET A 190 -11.08 -7.42 17.71
C MET A 190 -10.50 -6.00 17.57
N PHE A 191 -11.37 -5.01 17.71
CA PHE A 191 -11.07 -3.58 17.67
C PHE A 191 -11.79 -2.86 18.82
N VAL A 192 -11.24 -1.73 19.25
CA VAL A 192 -11.87 -0.80 20.18
C VAL A 192 -12.08 0.53 19.47
N LEU A 193 -13.34 0.97 19.40
CA LEU A 193 -13.73 2.32 19.00
C LEU A 193 -14.11 3.10 20.25
N SER A 194 -13.46 4.23 20.49
CA SER A 194 -13.71 5.08 21.66
C SER A 194 -13.97 6.53 21.30
N VAL A 195 -14.78 7.19 22.13
CA VAL A 195 -15.11 8.62 22.04
C VAL A 195 -14.69 9.23 23.36
N THR A 196 -13.89 10.29 23.31
CA THR A 196 -13.44 11.06 24.47
C THR A 196 -13.96 12.48 24.36
N LEU A 197 -14.66 12.97 25.39
CA LEU A 197 -15.05 14.38 25.53
C LEU A 197 -13.99 15.05 26.41
N ALA A 198 -13.16 15.90 25.80
CA ALA A 198 -11.93 16.37 26.45
C ALA A 198 -12.10 17.66 27.27
N PHE A 199 -12.94 18.57 26.79
CA PHE A 199 -13.27 19.84 27.45
C PHE A 199 -14.47 20.50 26.73
N ALA A 200 -15.04 21.55 27.31
CA ALA A 200 -15.96 22.44 26.60
C ALA A 200 -15.73 23.91 26.98
N SER A 201 -16.22 24.85 26.16
CA SER A 201 -16.14 26.27 26.47
C SER A 201 -17.32 27.06 25.90
N ARG A 202 -17.62 28.19 26.56
CA ARG A 202 -18.66 29.16 26.19
C ARG A 202 -20.08 28.58 26.11
N LEU A 203 -20.38 27.57 26.93
CA LEU A 203 -21.66 26.84 26.86
C LEU A 203 -22.85 27.68 27.32
N GLU A 204 -22.62 28.74 28.09
CA GLU A 204 -23.64 29.70 28.53
C GLU A 204 -24.42 30.31 27.37
N GLN A 205 -23.82 30.40 26.17
CA GLN A 205 -24.46 30.95 24.98
C GLN A 205 -25.57 30.06 24.41
N LEU A 206 -25.60 28.77 24.77
CA LEU A 206 -26.67 27.84 24.37
C LEU A 206 -27.93 28.01 25.24
N VAL A 207 -27.85 28.76 26.34
CA VAL A 207 -28.99 29.08 27.20
C VAL A 207 -29.63 30.40 26.75
N PRO A 208 -30.90 30.41 26.30
CA PRO A 208 -31.60 31.66 25.99
C PRO A 208 -31.80 32.49 27.26
N SER A 209 -31.61 33.81 27.19
CA SER A 209 -31.83 34.72 28.32
C SER A 209 -33.29 34.81 28.80
N SER A 210 -34.24 34.19 28.08
CA SER A 210 -35.62 33.95 28.52
C SER A 210 -35.82 32.69 29.36
N MET A 211 -34.81 31.80 29.44
CA MET A 211 -34.86 30.54 30.17
C MET A 211 -34.33 30.73 31.60
N LYS A 212 -35.23 30.77 32.58
CA LYS A 212 -34.85 30.76 33.99
C LYS A 212 -34.26 29.40 34.36
N LEU A 213 -32.94 29.31 34.49
CA LEU A 213 -32.27 28.16 35.10
C LEU A 213 -32.69 28.07 36.58
N PRO A 214 -33.29 26.97 37.05
CA PRO A 214 -33.56 26.78 38.48
C PRO A 214 -32.23 26.61 39.23
N ALA A 215 -31.90 27.58 40.10
CA ALA A 215 -30.56 27.78 40.69
C ALA A 215 -30.15 26.78 41.78
N ALA A 216 -30.64 25.55 41.72
CA ALA A 216 -30.28 24.44 42.63
C ALA A 216 -30.15 23.11 41.85
N ASP A 217 -31.13 22.80 41.00
CA ASP A 217 -31.25 21.50 40.33
C ASP A 217 -31.00 21.57 38.79
N SER A 218 -30.08 22.42 38.36
CA SER A 218 -29.70 22.57 36.94
C SER A 218 -28.43 21.79 36.63
N CYS A 219 -28.54 20.47 36.48
CA CYS A 219 -27.46 19.64 35.97
C CYS A 219 -27.42 19.64 34.43
N PHE A 220 -26.21 19.60 33.89
CA PHE A 220 -25.89 19.54 32.48
C PHE A 220 -25.02 18.30 32.22
N PHE A 221 -25.24 17.63 31.09
CA PHE A 221 -24.46 16.46 30.69
C PHE A 221 -24.37 16.39 29.18
N PHE A 222 -23.36 15.70 28.67
CA PHE A 222 -23.28 15.37 27.25
C PHE A 222 -23.99 14.05 26.97
N TYR A 223 -24.65 13.96 25.82
CA TYR A 223 -25.33 12.76 25.35
C TYR A 223 -24.94 12.46 23.90
N TYR A 224 -24.63 11.21 23.60
CA TYR A 224 -24.41 10.70 22.25
C TYR A 224 -24.71 9.20 22.19
N SER A 225 -25.11 8.71 21.01
CA SER A 225 -25.31 7.26 20.79
C SER A 225 -24.16 6.70 19.96
N LEU A 226 -23.48 5.68 20.46
CA LEU A 226 -22.31 5.04 19.83
C LEU A 226 -22.67 3.61 19.43
N LEU A 227 -22.86 3.39 18.13
CA LEU A 227 -23.35 2.12 17.55
C LEU A 227 -24.70 1.65 18.13
N GLY A 228 -25.54 2.57 18.59
CA GLY A 228 -26.83 2.28 19.24
C GLY A 228 -26.77 2.12 20.76
N ASN A 229 -25.60 2.29 21.36
CA ASN A 229 -25.45 2.38 22.82
C ASN A 229 -25.56 3.85 23.23
N ASP A 230 -26.55 4.17 24.05
CA ASP A 230 -26.76 5.53 24.56
C ASP A 230 -25.80 5.82 25.70
N ILE A 231 -24.99 6.88 25.54
CA ILE A 231 -23.95 7.30 26.47
C ILE A 231 -24.28 8.70 26.98
N THR A 232 -24.25 8.85 28.30
CA THR A 232 -24.41 10.12 29.01
C THR A 232 -23.18 10.37 29.87
N SER A 233 -22.61 11.57 29.78
CA SER A 233 -21.47 11.94 30.63
C SER A 233 -21.87 12.12 32.09
N GLU A 234 -20.87 12.21 32.97
CA GLU A 234 -21.08 12.71 34.33
C GLU A 234 -21.76 14.10 34.31
N PRO A 235 -22.74 14.38 35.21
CA PRO A 235 -23.44 15.66 35.23
C PRO A 235 -22.64 16.77 35.93
N PHE A 236 -22.42 17.87 35.21
CA PHE A 236 -21.75 19.07 35.71
C PHE A 236 -22.73 20.24 35.83
N HIS A 237 -22.32 21.33 36.51
CA HIS A 237 -23.24 22.41 36.92
C HIS A 237 -22.85 23.79 36.38
N ASN A 238 -21.58 23.99 36.01
CA ASN A 238 -21.09 25.28 35.52
C ASN A 238 -21.03 25.31 33.98
N LEU A 239 -21.73 26.26 33.35
CA LEU A 239 -21.67 26.44 31.89
C LEU A 239 -20.59 27.44 31.42
N LEU A 240 -20.21 28.40 32.28
CA LEU A 240 -19.22 29.43 31.95
C LEU A 240 -17.79 28.89 32.06
N SER A 241 -17.56 28.01 33.03
CA SER A 241 -16.33 27.25 33.22
C SER A 241 -16.67 25.79 33.48
N PRO A 242 -16.95 24.99 32.44
CA PRO A 242 -17.31 23.58 32.57
C PRO A 242 -16.26 22.80 33.36
N ASP A 243 -16.74 22.12 34.40
CA ASP A 243 -15.97 21.48 35.47
C ASP A 243 -16.00 19.94 35.40
N PHE A 244 -16.38 19.37 34.24
CA PHE A 244 -16.34 17.94 33.99
C PHE A 244 -14.94 17.45 33.58
N GLU A 245 -14.55 16.28 34.07
CA GLU A 245 -13.27 15.63 33.72
C GLU A 245 -13.31 15.00 32.30
N PRO A 246 -12.14 14.78 31.64
CA PRO A 246 -12.07 14.19 30.30
C PRO A 246 -12.59 12.74 30.21
N GLU A 247 -13.88 12.58 29.91
CA GLU A 247 -14.56 11.28 29.94
C GLU A 247 -14.41 10.51 28.62
N ARG A 248 -14.17 9.19 28.70
CA ARG A 248 -14.06 8.28 27.54
C ARG A 248 -14.98 7.07 27.64
N ALA A 249 -15.95 6.99 26.72
CA ALA A 249 -16.67 5.75 26.45
C ALA A 249 -15.99 4.94 25.35
N SER A 250 -16.12 3.61 25.39
CA SER A 250 -15.50 2.69 24.41
C SER A 250 -16.42 1.52 24.10
N VAL A 251 -16.53 1.15 22.82
CA VAL A 251 -17.21 -0.07 22.36
C VAL A 251 -16.23 -1.02 21.68
N ARG A 252 -16.37 -2.31 21.99
CA ARG A 252 -15.62 -3.38 21.33
C ARG A 252 -16.34 -3.79 20.04
N ILE A 253 -15.57 -4.05 18.98
CA ILE A 253 -16.07 -4.39 17.65
C ILE A 253 -15.28 -5.59 17.12
N ARG A 254 -15.97 -6.63 16.67
CA ARG A 254 -15.39 -7.80 16.01
C ARG A 254 -15.61 -7.69 14.49
N SER A 255 -14.53 -7.53 13.73
CA SER A 255 -14.58 -7.25 12.29
C SER A 255 -13.30 -7.71 11.57
N ILE A 256 -12.94 -7.08 10.45
CA ILE A 256 -11.58 -7.03 9.88
C ILE A 256 -11.35 -5.62 9.29
N LYS A 257 -10.08 -5.18 9.22
CA LYS A 257 -9.65 -3.80 8.83
C LYS A 257 -10.46 -3.20 7.66
N GLN A 258 -10.55 -3.93 6.54
CA GLN A 258 -11.26 -3.48 5.33
C GLN A 258 -12.77 -3.28 5.52
N ILE A 259 -13.43 -4.20 6.24
CA ILE A 259 -14.88 -4.18 6.46
C ILE A 259 -15.26 -3.14 7.51
N LEU A 260 -14.41 -2.96 8.52
CA LEU A 260 -14.58 -1.92 9.53
C LEU A 260 -14.41 -0.51 8.95
N GLN A 261 -13.42 -0.31 8.06
CA GLN A 261 -13.28 0.95 7.30
C GLN A 261 -14.50 1.20 6.40
N ALA A 262 -14.98 0.19 5.67
CA ALA A 262 -16.19 0.32 4.84
C ALA A 262 -17.44 0.65 5.68
N PHE A 263 -17.60 0.02 6.84
CA PHE A 263 -18.68 0.30 7.79
C PHE A 263 -18.63 1.73 8.33
N LEU A 264 -17.46 2.21 8.78
CA LEU A 264 -17.28 3.56 9.30
C LEU A 264 -17.46 4.66 8.24
N CYS A 265 -17.17 4.36 6.97
CA CYS A 265 -17.54 5.22 5.83
C CYS A 265 -19.05 5.25 5.54
N GLN A 266 -19.81 4.24 5.96
CA GLN A 266 -21.28 4.18 5.81
C GLN A 266 -22.02 4.78 7.02
N GLN A 267 -21.38 4.90 8.19
CA GLN A 267 -22.04 5.42 9.39
C GLN A 267 -22.29 6.94 9.31
N PRO A 268 -23.39 7.42 9.93
CA PRO A 268 -23.59 8.85 10.13
C PRO A 268 -22.54 9.42 11.10
N SER A 269 -22.39 10.75 11.10
CA SER A 269 -21.66 11.45 12.17
C SER A 269 -22.27 11.15 13.54
N ILE A 270 -21.44 10.98 14.56
CA ILE A 270 -21.89 10.95 15.96
C ILE A 270 -22.40 12.35 16.29
N GLN A 271 -23.69 12.46 16.64
CA GLN A 271 -24.27 13.70 17.11
C GLN A 271 -24.04 13.81 18.62
N VAL A 272 -23.13 14.69 19.04
CA VAL A 272 -22.86 14.99 20.45
C VAL A 272 -23.74 16.15 20.89
N HIS A 273 -24.63 15.89 21.83
CA HIS A 273 -25.56 16.86 22.41
C HIS A 273 -25.05 17.36 23.76
N LEU A 274 -25.18 18.66 24.02
CA LEU A 274 -25.28 19.17 25.38
C LEU A 274 -26.75 19.12 25.80
N CYS A 275 -27.03 18.52 26.96
CA CYS A 275 -28.36 18.32 27.52
C CYS A 275 -28.49 18.95 28.91
N CYS A 276 -29.71 19.41 29.23
CA CYS A 276 -30.15 19.72 30.59
C CYS A 276 -31.48 19.02 30.83
N ARG A 277 -31.50 18.09 31.80
CA ARG A 277 -32.61 17.13 31.97
C ARG A 277 -32.94 16.49 30.62
N ASN A 278 -34.18 16.57 30.14
CA ASN A 278 -34.62 15.96 28.88
C ASN A 278 -34.55 16.91 27.66
N HIS A 279 -33.83 18.04 27.74
CA HIS A 279 -33.72 19.04 26.66
C HIS A 279 -32.28 19.19 26.16
N SER A 280 -32.06 18.98 24.86
CA SER A 280 -30.79 19.33 24.22
C SER A 280 -30.71 20.85 23.99
N LEU A 281 -29.69 21.47 24.59
CA LEU A 281 -29.39 22.91 24.47
C LEU A 281 -28.64 23.22 23.18
N GLY A 282 -27.83 22.28 22.70
CA GLY A 282 -27.18 22.33 21.40
C GLY A 282 -26.54 20.99 21.04
N SER A 283 -26.19 20.81 19.76
CA SER A 283 -25.55 19.60 19.25
C SER A 283 -24.47 19.89 18.20
N THR A 284 -23.51 18.98 18.06
CA THR A 284 -22.49 19.03 17.00
C THR A 284 -22.27 17.65 16.38
N ASP A 285 -21.75 17.63 15.14
CA ASP A 285 -21.69 16.43 14.29
C ASP A 285 -20.22 16.00 14.08
N VAL A 286 -19.81 14.88 14.70
CA VAL A 286 -18.44 14.35 14.64
C VAL A 286 -18.37 13.19 13.64
N SER A 287 -17.68 13.39 12.51
CA SER A 287 -17.77 12.47 11.36
C SER A 287 -16.91 11.21 11.49
N LEU A 288 -17.54 10.03 11.54
CA LEU A 288 -16.85 8.73 11.61
C LEU A 288 -16.11 8.36 10.33
N SER A 289 -16.54 8.85 9.16
CA SER A 289 -15.85 8.58 7.90
C SER A 289 -14.44 9.19 7.85
N ALA A 290 -14.18 10.25 8.63
CA ALA A 290 -12.83 10.82 8.77
C ALA A 290 -11.86 9.82 9.40
N LEU A 291 -12.32 8.98 10.34
CA LEU A 291 -11.52 7.98 11.03
C LEU A 291 -11.12 6.81 10.10
N ALA A 292 -11.94 6.52 9.09
CA ALA A 292 -11.63 5.55 8.05
C ALA A 292 -10.71 6.11 6.95
N ALA A 293 -10.71 7.44 6.75
CA ALA A 293 -9.84 8.14 5.80
C ALA A 293 -8.42 8.42 6.34
N VAL A 294 -8.17 8.19 7.63
CA VAL A 294 -6.83 8.27 8.23
C VAL A 294 -6.02 7.04 7.82
N SER A 295 -5.07 7.22 6.89
CA SER A 295 -4.16 6.20 6.36
C SER A 295 -3.08 5.76 7.37
N VAL A 296 -3.51 5.26 8.54
CA VAL A 296 -2.66 4.76 9.62
C VAL A 296 -2.67 3.24 9.63
N ASP A 297 -1.52 2.64 9.94
CA ASP A 297 -1.46 1.20 10.13
C ASP A 297 -2.07 0.79 11.47
N LEU A 298 -3.35 0.42 11.42
CA LEU A 298 -4.15 -0.12 12.54
C LEU A 298 -3.58 -1.40 13.18
N GLU A 299 -2.55 -2.02 12.60
CA GLU A 299 -1.82 -3.15 13.21
C GLU A 299 -0.67 -2.70 14.14
N ARG A 300 -0.25 -1.44 14.08
CA ARG A 300 0.88 -0.88 14.84
C ARG A 300 0.54 0.38 15.63
N SER A 301 -0.59 1.01 15.36
CA SER A 301 -0.94 2.33 15.87
C SER A 301 -2.44 2.60 15.82
N ALA A 302 -2.94 3.42 16.74
CA ALA A 302 -4.34 3.84 16.75
C ALA A 302 -4.57 4.98 15.74
N ALA A 303 -5.66 4.91 14.98
CA ALA A 303 -6.17 6.06 14.24
C ALA A 303 -6.99 6.94 15.20
N THR A 304 -6.79 8.26 15.18
CA THR A 304 -7.56 9.21 16.00
C THR A 304 -7.97 10.41 15.16
N VAL A 305 -9.23 10.83 15.30
CA VAL A 305 -9.76 12.11 14.81
C VAL A 305 -10.08 12.96 16.03
N GLU A 306 -9.28 13.98 16.28
CA GLU A 306 -9.45 14.95 17.36
C GLU A 306 -9.76 16.34 16.79
N GLY A 307 -10.65 17.08 17.46
CA GLY A 307 -11.00 18.43 17.04
C GLY A 307 -11.86 19.18 18.05
N VAL A 308 -11.99 20.49 17.82
CA VAL A 308 -12.87 21.38 18.59
C VAL A 308 -14.12 21.65 17.76
N PHE A 309 -15.24 21.10 18.21
CA PHE A 309 -16.50 21.07 17.46
C PHE A 309 -17.48 22.11 18.01
N VAL A 310 -18.05 22.95 17.13
CA VAL A 310 -19.02 23.99 17.49
C VAL A 310 -20.38 23.37 17.76
N LEU A 311 -20.92 23.58 18.96
CA LEU A 311 -22.29 23.19 19.32
C LEU A 311 -23.27 24.19 18.71
N ARG A 312 -24.31 23.71 18.03
CA ARG A 312 -25.35 24.54 17.42
C ARG A 312 -26.66 24.38 18.19
N PRO A 313 -27.39 25.46 18.52
CA PRO A 313 -28.68 25.34 19.20
C PRO A 313 -29.71 24.63 18.32
N PRO A 314 -30.73 23.98 18.91
CA PRO A 314 -31.82 23.37 18.15
C PRO A 314 -32.56 24.42 17.30
N LYS A 315 -33.11 23.98 16.16
CA LYS A 315 -33.54 24.79 15.00
C LYS A 315 -34.66 25.85 15.24
N ARG A 316 -35.03 26.14 16.48
CA ARG A 316 -36.02 27.17 16.86
C ARG A 316 -35.40 28.47 17.41
N THR A 317 -34.14 28.46 17.86
CA THR A 317 -33.44 29.62 18.40
C THR A 317 -32.32 30.09 17.47
N LYS A 318 -32.47 31.30 16.90
CA LYS A 318 -31.39 31.97 16.16
C LYS A 318 -30.53 32.79 17.12
N LEU A 319 -29.33 32.34 17.40
CA LEU A 319 -28.28 33.19 17.99
C LEU A 319 -27.78 34.20 16.93
N PRO A 320 -27.22 35.36 17.37
CA PRO A 320 -26.45 36.25 16.50
C PRO A 320 -25.25 35.52 15.87
N THR A 321 -24.78 35.99 14.71
CA THR A 321 -23.62 35.43 14.01
C THR A 321 -22.32 35.81 14.74
N LEU A 322 -21.99 35.12 15.83
CA LEU A 322 -20.81 35.38 16.64
C LEU A 322 -19.52 34.98 15.89
N PRO A 323 -18.40 35.74 16.07
CA PRO A 323 -17.07 35.33 15.59
C PRO A 323 -16.67 33.94 16.07
N ALA A 324 -15.79 33.25 15.33
CA ALA A 324 -15.34 31.90 15.68
C ALA A 324 -14.75 31.81 17.11
N ASP A 325 -13.97 32.82 17.51
CA ASP A 325 -13.38 32.97 18.85
C ASP A 325 -14.42 33.23 19.97
N LEU A 326 -15.72 33.24 19.65
CA LEU A 326 -16.82 33.48 20.58
C LEU A 326 -17.95 32.45 20.43
N GLN A 327 -17.74 31.28 19.82
CA GLN A 327 -18.78 30.24 19.70
C GLN A 327 -18.70 29.16 20.80
N PRO A 328 -19.83 28.53 21.19
CA PRO A 328 -19.87 27.40 22.13
C PRO A 328 -19.24 26.16 21.50
N THR A 329 -18.33 25.50 22.21
CA THR A 329 -17.50 24.41 21.64
C THR A 329 -17.30 23.27 22.63
N VAL A 330 -17.10 22.07 22.08
CA VAL A 330 -16.67 20.86 22.80
C VAL A 330 -15.47 20.24 22.08
N GLY A 331 -14.42 19.89 22.82
CA GLY A 331 -13.29 19.12 22.33
C GLY A 331 -13.64 17.63 22.31
N VAL A 332 -13.57 16.99 21.14
CA VAL A 332 -13.90 15.56 20.98
C VAL A 332 -12.77 14.84 20.26
N ALA A 333 -12.35 13.71 20.81
CA ALA A 333 -11.41 12.78 20.17
C ALA A 333 -12.07 11.42 19.97
N VAL A 334 -12.13 10.94 18.73
CA VAL A 334 -12.63 9.60 18.38
C VAL A 334 -11.46 8.75 17.91
N THR A 335 -11.24 7.61 18.57
CA THR A 335 -10.08 6.74 18.35
C THR A 335 -10.51 5.32 17.97
N LEU A 336 -9.88 4.76 16.93
CA LEU A 336 -9.99 3.36 16.55
C LEU A 336 -8.62 2.68 16.67
N ARG A 337 -8.58 1.52 17.34
CA ARG A 337 -7.39 0.67 17.45
C ARG A 337 -7.77 -0.81 17.38
N ARG A 338 -6.82 -1.67 17.02
CA ARG A 338 -6.95 -3.12 17.27
C ARG A 338 -6.95 -3.37 18.78
N GLU A 339 -7.69 -4.38 19.22
CA GLU A 339 -7.61 -4.90 20.58
C GLU A 339 -6.52 -5.98 20.56
N GLU A 340 -5.39 -5.70 21.21
CA GLU A 340 -4.34 -6.71 21.40
C GLU A 340 -4.86 -7.78 22.36
N LEU A 341 -4.89 -9.03 21.89
CA LEU A 341 -5.17 -10.17 22.77
C LEU A 341 -4.05 -10.25 23.81
N PRO A 342 -4.36 -10.42 25.11
CA PRO A 342 -3.34 -10.66 26.12
C PRO A 342 -2.65 -11.99 25.79
N VAL A 343 -1.41 -11.90 25.31
CA VAL A 343 -0.53 -13.06 25.18
C VAL A 343 -0.39 -13.66 26.57
N GLN A 344 -0.90 -14.88 26.76
CA GLN A 344 -0.74 -15.60 28.02
C GLN A 344 0.76 -15.72 28.30
N SER A 345 1.20 -15.19 29.44
CA SER A 345 2.61 -15.09 29.80
C SER A 345 3.25 -16.47 29.87
N ALA A 346 3.97 -16.85 28.82
CA ALA A 346 4.78 -18.06 28.81
C ALA A 346 5.81 -17.98 29.95
N GLU A 347 6.01 -19.08 30.65
CA GLU A 347 6.76 -19.12 31.90
C GLU A 347 8.23 -18.73 31.70
N MET A 348 8.67 -17.67 32.37
CA MET A 348 10.09 -17.39 32.57
C MET A 348 10.66 -18.41 33.57
N PRO A 349 11.78 -19.10 33.27
CA PRO A 349 12.42 -20.01 34.21
C PRO A 349 12.82 -19.32 35.53
N PRO A 350 12.78 -20.01 36.68
CA PRO A 350 13.04 -19.42 37.98
C PRO A 350 14.50 -18.99 38.16
N SER A 351 14.69 -17.86 38.84
CA SER A 351 16.01 -17.33 39.21
C SER A 351 16.72 -18.23 40.24
N PRO A 352 18.04 -18.50 40.08
CA PRO A 352 18.84 -19.07 41.17
C PRO A 352 18.97 -18.07 42.35
N PRO A 353 19.20 -18.55 43.58
CA PRO A 353 19.03 -17.75 44.79
C PRO A 353 20.19 -16.77 45.07
N ALA A 354 19.88 -15.72 45.81
CA ALA A 354 20.88 -14.84 46.42
C ALA A 354 21.39 -15.44 47.74
N GLU A 355 22.69 -15.72 47.84
CA GLU A 355 23.35 -16.13 49.08
C GLU A 355 24.30 -15.07 49.65
N ARG A 356 24.56 -15.21 50.96
CA ARG A 356 25.15 -14.17 51.82
C ARG A 356 26.68 -14.27 51.86
N ARG A 357 27.36 -13.14 52.04
CA ARG A 357 28.79 -13.10 52.43
C ARG A 357 29.00 -13.87 53.74
N HIS A 358 29.92 -14.86 53.77
CA HIS A 358 30.75 -15.14 54.95
C HIS A 358 32.11 -15.78 54.57
N GLN A 359 33.16 -14.96 54.68
CA GLN A 359 34.52 -15.25 55.22
C GLN A 359 35.40 -16.47 54.78
N SER A 360 36.71 -16.18 54.80
CA SER A 360 37.89 -17.06 55.07
C SER A 360 38.59 -17.90 53.97
N SER A 361 39.92 -17.63 53.87
CA SER A 361 41.06 -18.55 53.61
C SER A 361 41.14 -19.42 52.33
N SER A 362 41.97 -18.96 51.38
CA SER A 362 43.11 -19.67 50.74
C SER A 362 43.15 -21.22 50.81
N SER A 363 43.35 -21.96 49.70
CA SER A 363 44.65 -22.02 49.00
C SER A 363 44.68 -22.94 47.75
N VAL A 364 45.61 -22.64 46.83
CA VAL A 364 46.43 -23.54 45.97
C VAL A 364 45.87 -24.94 45.57
N GLN A 365 45.65 -25.20 44.27
CA GLN A 365 46.60 -25.95 43.39
C GLN A 365 46.22 -25.89 41.88
N LYS A 366 46.77 -26.80 41.03
CA LYS A 366 46.84 -26.72 39.54
C LYS A 366 46.27 -28.00 38.83
N PRO A 367 46.21 -28.09 37.48
CA PRO A 367 45.37 -29.04 36.68
C PRO A 367 46.20 -30.29 36.20
N PRO A 368 45.94 -31.06 35.09
CA PRO A 368 44.95 -30.95 33.98
C PRO A 368 44.37 -32.25 33.34
N ASP A 369 43.55 -32.07 32.29
CA ASP A 369 43.78 -32.54 30.87
C ASP A 369 42.72 -33.42 30.14
N ARG A 370 42.59 -33.15 28.82
CA ARG A 370 42.10 -33.96 27.66
C ARG A 370 40.98 -35.03 27.81
N SER A 371 39.95 -35.07 26.95
CA SER A 371 40.05 -35.34 25.48
C SER A 371 38.69 -35.20 24.73
N LEU A 372 38.66 -35.44 23.40
CA LEU A 372 37.50 -35.25 22.47
C LEU A 372 37.11 -36.58 21.74
N PRO A 373 36.33 -36.60 20.62
CA PRO A 373 34.93 -37.06 20.44
C PRO A 373 34.89 -38.34 19.53
N PRO A 374 33.97 -38.59 18.55
CA PRO A 374 32.53 -38.26 18.25
C PRO A 374 31.68 -39.58 18.14
N PRO A 375 30.64 -39.83 17.27
CA PRO A 375 29.79 -39.00 16.39
C PRO A 375 28.24 -39.27 16.43
N LEU A 376 27.50 -38.55 15.55
CA LEU A 376 26.06 -38.67 15.15
C LEU A 376 25.90 -39.63 13.93
N PRO A 377 24.72 -39.85 13.25
CA PRO A 377 23.32 -39.36 13.38
C PRO A 377 22.33 -40.58 13.54
N PRO A 378 21.09 -40.76 12.97
CA PRO A 378 20.22 -39.94 12.10
C PRO A 378 18.66 -39.99 12.36
N LEU A 379 17.90 -39.63 11.30
CA LEU A 379 16.44 -39.56 11.03
C LEU A 379 15.67 -40.92 11.17
N SER A 380 14.32 -41.06 11.13
CA SER A 380 13.28 -40.29 10.40
C SER A 380 11.79 -40.51 10.80
N SER A 381 10.97 -39.46 10.67
CA SER A 381 9.60 -39.42 10.08
C SER A 381 8.35 -40.22 10.62
N ARG A 382 7.26 -39.45 10.85
CA ARG A 382 5.87 -39.57 10.31
C ARG A 382 4.73 -40.29 11.07
N THR A 383 3.52 -39.70 10.87
CA THR A 383 2.14 -40.23 10.83
C THR A 383 1.35 -40.60 12.11
N GLU A 384 0.19 -39.93 12.25
CA GLU A 384 -1.18 -40.43 12.52
C GLU A 384 -1.46 -41.41 13.68
N SER A 385 -2.38 -41.05 14.60
CA SER A 385 -3.76 -41.61 14.66
C SER A 385 -4.56 -41.09 15.89
N GLU A 386 -5.86 -41.39 15.91
CA GLU A 386 -6.89 -40.93 16.85
C GLU A 386 -7.10 -41.84 18.10
N ALA A 387 -8.11 -41.48 18.91
CA ALA A 387 -8.92 -42.33 19.81
C ALA A 387 -8.58 -42.44 21.33
N GLU A 388 -9.36 -41.70 22.12
CA GLU A 388 -10.20 -42.13 23.27
C GLU A 388 -9.67 -42.94 24.50
N SER A 389 -10.19 -42.48 25.66
CA SER A 389 -10.72 -43.26 26.80
C SER A 389 -9.81 -43.85 27.91
N LEU A 390 -9.97 -43.26 29.11
CA LEU A 390 -10.17 -43.91 30.43
C LEU A 390 -8.95 -44.67 31.03
N GLN A 391 -8.84 -45.00 32.34
CA GLN A 391 -9.72 -44.81 33.52
C GLN A 391 -8.91 -44.90 34.85
N GLU A 392 -9.35 -44.21 35.90
CA GLU A 392 -9.30 -44.56 37.35
C GLU A 392 -9.92 -43.35 38.11
N GLU A 393 -11.01 -43.39 38.89
CA GLU A 393 -11.44 -44.25 40.02
C GLU A 393 -10.46 -44.18 41.22
N LEU A 394 -10.87 -44.06 42.49
CA LEU A 394 -12.12 -44.46 43.18
C LEU A 394 -12.66 -43.39 44.18
N GLN A 395 -13.99 -43.16 44.19
CA GLN A 395 -14.91 -43.27 45.36
C GLN A 395 -14.78 -42.33 46.60
N ARG A 396 -15.82 -42.08 47.44
CA ARG A 396 -17.20 -42.61 47.52
C ARG A 396 -18.19 -41.62 48.22
N GLU A 397 -19.44 -41.55 47.71
CA GLU A 397 -20.78 -41.73 48.37
C GLU A 397 -21.06 -41.14 49.79
N GLN A 398 -22.27 -40.76 50.25
CA GLN A 398 -23.70 -40.78 49.80
C GLN A 398 -24.59 -40.03 50.85
N ASP A 399 -25.89 -39.71 50.71
CA ASP A 399 -26.91 -39.64 49.62
C ASP A 399 -28.12 -38.77 50.12
N GLY A 400 -29.23 -38.67 49.35
CA GLY A 400 -30.54 -38.97 49.98
C GLY A 400 -31.66 -37.92 50.14
N ALA A 401 -32.06 -37.23 49.06
CA ALA A 401 -33.45 -36.97 48.61
C ALA A 401 -34.62 -36.40 49.50
N ALA A 402 -35.54 -35.70 48.80
CA ALA A 402 -36.99 -35.51 49.06
C ALA A 402 -37.52 -34.48 50.11
N GLY A 403 -38.66 -33.85 49.78
CA GLY A 403 -39.52 -33.03 50.66
C GLY A 403 -40.79 -33.79 51.14
N PRO A 404 -41.91 -33.15 51.56
CA PRO A 404 -42.38 -31.78 51.26
C PRO A 404 -42.97 -30.97 52.47
N ALA A 405 -43.61 -29.81 52.16
CA ALA A 405 -44.71 -29.01 52.78
C ALA A 405 -45.25 -29.31 54.24
N ALA A 406 -45.94 -28.42 54.97
CA ALA A 406 -46.82 -27.27 54.63
C ALA A 406 -47.24 -26.39 55.86
N TYR A 407 -48.05 -25.34 55.61
CA TYR A 407 -48.85 -24.50 56.56
C TYR A 407 -48.06 -23.54 57.50
N THR A 408 -48.57 -22.39 58.00
CA THR A 408 -49.98 -21.92 58.18
C THR A 408 -50.12 -20.39 57.98
N GLU A 409 -51.24 -19.99 57.34
CA GLU A 409 -52.17 -18.84 57.58
C GLU A 409 -51.96 -17.84 58.76
N ALA A 410 -52.52 -16.60 58.80
CA ALA A 410 -53.53 -15.88 57.98
C ALA A 410 -53.29 -14.32 57.93
N ALA A 411 -54.28 -13.53 57.48
CA ALA A 411 -54.13 -12.12 57.03
C ALA A 411 -54.89 -11.04 57.89
N PRO A 412 -55.55 -9.97 57.32
CA PRO A 412 -55.08 -8.58 57.07
C PRO A 412 -55.86 -7.54 57.95
N PRO A 413 -56.21 -6.25 57.58
CA PRO A 413 -55.79 -5.33 56.49
C PRO A 413 -55.58 -3.82 56.86
N LYS A 414 -54.94 -3.04 55.96
CA LYS A 414 -55.37 -1.70 55.45
C LYS A 414 -54.43 -1.17 54.35
N ALA A 415 -54.87 -0.17 53.57
CA ALA A 415 -54.24 0.34 52.32
C ALA A 415 -54.75 1.77 52.01
N PRO A 416 -54.52 2.41 50.83
CA PRO A 416 -53.32 2.58 49.95
C PRO A 416 -53.01 4.11 49.83
N PRO A 417 -52.47 4.71 48.71
CA PRO A 417 -51.60 4.29 47.60
C PRO A 417 -50.20 5.01 47.67
N ALA A 418 -49.24 4.98 46.71
CA ALA A 418 -49.27 4.71 45.27
C ALA A 418 -47.95 4.11 44.72
N ALA A 419 -47.92 3.85 43.39
CA ALA A 419 -46.86 3.17 42.63
C ALA A 419 -45.61 4.07 42.39
N SER A 420 -44.43 3.59 41.97
CA SER A 420 -44.22 2.77 40.76
C SER A 420 -42.88 2.01 40.68
N ALA A 421 -42.96 0.81 40.09
CA ALA A 421 -41.95 0.07 39.31
C ALA A 421 -40.45 0.14 39.70
N GLU A 422 -39.91 -0.98 40.18
CA GLU A 422 -38.49 -1.30 40.05
C GLU A 422 -38.17 -1.92 38.67
N GLY A 423 -36.93 -1.74 38.21
CA GLY A 423 -36.35 -2.42 37.05
C GLY A 423 -34.82 -2.37 37.17
N GLY A 424 -34.23 -3.44 37.70
CA GLY A 424 -32.80 -3.44 38.09
C GLY A 424 -31.84 -3.49 36.91
N ALA A 425 -30.73 -2.75 37.01
CA ALA A 425 -29.56 -2.84 36.13
C ALA A 425 -28.29 -2.98 36.98
N SER A 426 -27.31 -3.73 36.48
CA SER A 426 -26.10 -4.11 37.24
C SER A 426 -25.18 -2.90 37.52
N SER A 427 -24.81 -2.71 38.78
CA SER A 427 -23.84 -1.69 39.19
C SER A 427 -22.40 -2.14 38.94
N VAL A 428 -21.75 -1.59 37.91
CA VAL A 428 -20.30 -1.72 37.71
C VAL A 428 -19.60 -0.59 38.46
N SER A 429 -18.72 -0.93 39.40
CA SER A 429 -17.99 0.05 40.21
C SER A 429 -17.00 0.87 39.38
N VAL A 430 -17.19 2.18 39.31
CA VAL A 430 -16.23 3.12 38.71
C VAL A 430 -15.18 3.54 39.74
N SER A 431 -13.91 3.26 39.46
CA SER A 431 -12.78 3.74 40.26
C SER A 431 -12.40 5.15 39.85
N ALA A 432 -12.50 6.13 40.75
CA ALA A 432 -12.17 7.52 40.47
C ALA A 432 -10.70 7.68 39.97
N PRO A 433 -10.48 8.37 38.83
CA PRO A 433 -9.14 8.56 38.29
C PRO A 433 -8.32 9.56 39.11
N LYS A 434 -7.04 9.23 39.29
CA LYS A 434 -6.06 10.02 40.04
C LYS A 434 -5.40 11.02 39.08
N VAL A 435 -5.80 12.29 39.14
CA VAL A 435 -5.30 13.36 38.27
C VAL A 435 -3.76 13.34 38.16
N SER A 436 -3.25 13.13 36.94
CA SER A 436 -1.82 13.08 36.65
C SER A 436 -1.37 14.33 35.89
N ILE A 437 -0.64 15.21 36.59
CA ILE A 437 0.06 16.33 35.95
C ILE A 437 1.02 15.76 34.87
N PRO A 438 1.03 16.31 33.64
CA PRO A 438 1.93 15.84 32.59
C PRO A 438 3.40 15.89 33.01
N SER A 439 4.17 14.84 32.73
CA SER A 439 5.61 14.76 33.06
C SER A 439 6.48 15.78 32.30
N SER A 440 5.92 16.45 31.30
CA SER A 440 6.52 17.56 30.57
C SER A 440 6.18 18.95 31.14
N ALA A 441 5.34 19.03 32.17
CA ALA A 441 5.05 20.28 32.86
C ALA A 441 6.19 20.67 33.82
N HIS A 442 6.44 21.97 33.90
CA HIS A 442 7.43 22.57 34.78
C HIS A 442 6.74 23.13 36.03
N HIS A 443 7.46 23.13 37.15
CA HIS A 443 7.09 23.86 38.35
C HIS A 443 7.54 25.32 38.20
N TYR A 444 6.58 26.24 38.24
CA TYR A 444 6.83 27.67 38.20
C TYR A 444 6.49 28.31 39.54
N CYS A 445 7.39 29.16 40.04
CA CYS A 445 7.06 30.15 41.06
C CYS A 445 6.98 31.52 40.39
N PHE A 446 5.82 32.16 40.45
CA PHE A 446 5.66 33.56 40.05
C PHE A 446 5.43 34.39 41.32
N SER A 447 6.19 35.47 41.51
CA SER A 447 5.91 36.44 42.57
C SER A 447 5.75 37.85 42.03
N LEU A 448 4.89 38.62 42.70
CA LEU A 448 4.56 39.99 42.39
C LEU A 448 4.60 40.81 43.68
N ASP A 449 5.43 41.86 43.67
CA ASP A 449 5.51 42.87 44.72
C ASP A 449 5.02 44.22 44.18
N LEU A 450 3.94 44.72 44.77
CA LEU A 450 3.38 46.04 44.48
C LEU A 450 4.05 47.13 45.32
N HIS A 451 5.37 47.26 45.16
CA HIS A 451 6.28 48.03 46.01
C HIS A 451 5.78 49.42 46.44
N SER A 452 5.35 50.27 45.50
CA SER A 452 4.90 51.64 45.83
C SER A 452 3.87 52.22 44.87
N LEU A 453 3.01 53.09 45.41
CA LEU A 453 1.99 53.85 44.70
C LEU A 453 2.21 55.34 44.92
N GLY A 454 2.23 56.15 43.86
CA GLY A 454 2.55 57.57 43.96
C GLY A 454 1.94 58.44 42.86
N LYS A 455 2.30 59.73 42.87
CA LYS A 455 1.88 60.72 41.86
C LYS A 455 0.34 60.81 41.69
N LEU A 456 -0.39 60.76 42.81
CA LEU A 456 -1.85 60.89 42.83
C LEU A 456 -2.30 62.22 42.19
N SER A 457 -3.12 62.15 41.15
CA SER A 457 -3.65 63.33 40.45
C SER A 457 -4.98 63.85 41.03
N LEU A 458 -5.68 63.05 41.85
CA LEU A 458 -6.92 63.46 42.53
C LEU A 458 -6.70 64.71 43.43
N PRO A 459 -7.77 65.49 43.70
CA PRO A 459 -7.71 66.67 44.57
C PRO A 459 -7.79 66.34 46.06
N HIS A 460 -8.23 65.14 46.43
CA HIS A 460 -8.43 64.68 47.81
C HIS A 460 -7.51 63.50 48.15
N PRO A 461 -7.13 63.31 49.42
CA PRO A 461 -6.41 62.11 49.85
C PRO A 461 -7.31 60.87 49.72
N ILE A 462 -6.70 59.70 49.55
CA ILE A 462 -7.39 58.41 49.44
C ILE A 462 -6.77 57.39 50.39
N SER A 463 -7.57 56.54 51.04
CA SER A 463 -7.03 55.37 51.75
C SER A 463 -6.91 54.22 50.76
N ALA A 464 -5.72 54.09 50.17
CA ALA A 464 -5.47 53.26 49.00
C ALA A 464 -5.29 51.78 49.37
N MET A 465 -6.01 50.91 48.66
CA MET A 465 -5.81 49.46 48.66
C MET A 465 -5.71 48.97 47.21
N LEU A 466 -4.72 48.12 46.90
CA LEU A 466 -4.59 47.47 45.61
C LEU A 466 -5.15 46.06 45.66
N ARG A 467 -5.92 45.68 44.63
CA ARG A 467 -6.52 44.37 44.46
C ARG A 467 -6.21 43.77 43.09
N TYR A 468 -5.87 42.49 43.01
CA TYR A 468 -5.72 41.78 41.73
C TYR A 468 -6.14 40.31 41.84
N SER A 469 -6.41 39.68 40.69
CA SER A 469 -6.65 38.24 40.59
C SER A 469 -6.14 37.72 39.24
N TYR A 470 -5.60 36.51 39.20
CA TYR A 470 -5.06 35.93 37.96
C TYR A 470 -5.24 34.41 37.95
N GLN A 471 -6.38 33.97 37.40
CA GLN A 471 -6.88 32.59 37.46
C GLN A 471 -5.88 31.52 37.00
N PHE A 472 -4.95 31.88 36.10
CA PHE A 472 -3.91 30.97 35.59
C PHE A 472 -2.96 30.45 36.69
N PHE A 473 -2.84 31.15 37.83
CA PHE A 473 -2.05 30.69 38.98
C PHE A 473 -2.80 29.70 39.88
N GLY A 474 -3.91 29.13 39.41
CA GLY A 474 -4.66 28.07 40.12
C GLY A 474 -5.73 28.58 41.10
N SER A 475 -5.91 29.89 41.26
CA SER A 475 -6.96 30.47 42.09
C SER A 475 -7.60 31.71 41.47
N ALA A 476 -8.92 31.81 41.60
CA ALA A 476 -9.69 32.99 41.23
C ALA A 476 -9.86 33.99 42.40
N ALA A 477 -9.35 33.69 43.59
CA ALA A 477 -9.47 34.56 44.75
C ALA A 477 -8.72 35.90 44.54
N PRO A 478 -9.28 37.04 44.97
CA PRO A 478 -8.60 38.33 44.89
C PRO A 478 -7.56 38.50 45.99
N ILE A 479 -6.34 38.85 45.60
CA ILE A 479 -5.23 39.23 46.49
C ILE A 479 -5.33 40.75 46.72
N MET A 480 -5.12 41.20 47.96
CA MET A 480 -5.24 42.61 48.35
C MET A 480 -4.09 43.06 49.26
N SER A 481 -3.57 44.27 49.05
CA SER A 481 -2.63 44.93 49.98
C SER A 481 -3.32 45.33 51.28
N ASN A 482 -2.69 45.13 52.44
CA ASN A 482 -3.33 45.37 53.73
C ASN A 482 -2.28 45.72 54.83
N PRO A 483 -2.57 46.69 55.73
CA PRO A 483 -3.70 47.62 55.72
C PRO A 483 -3.70 48.60 54.52
N PRO A 484 -4.82 49.28 54.24
CA PRO A 484 -4.85 50.41 53.31
C PRO A 484 -3.88 51.52 53.74
N VAL A 485 -3.39 52.30 52.78
CA VAL A 485 -2.40 53.37 53.02
C VAL A 485 -2.91 54.70 52.50
N ASP A 486 -2.91 55.72 53.34
CA ASP A 486 -3.34 57.07 52.94
C ASP A 486 -2.35 57.68 51.94
N LEU A 487 -2.81 57.86 50.70
CA LEU A 487 -2.05 58.47 49.61
C LEU A 487 -2.53 59.91 49.36
N GLN A 488 -1.58 60.81 49.13
CA GLN A 488 -1.81 62.24 48.89
C GLN A 488 -1.12 62.69 47.60
N ARG A 489 -1.58 63.80 47.03
CA ARG A 489 -0.92 64.43 45.86
C ARG A 489 0.54 64.75 46.19
N ASN A 490 1.44 64.43 45.26
CA ASN A 490 2.91 64.54 45.38
C ASN A 490 3.57 63.61 46.41
N MET A 491 2.84 62.68 47.04
CA MET A 491 3.41 61.63 47.87
C MET A 491 3.67 60.35 47.05
N GLU A 492 4.62 59.53 47.49
CA GLU A 492 4.80 58.14 47.09
C GLU A 492 4.76 57.29 48.37
N ALA A 493 3.86 56.32 48.42
CA ALA A 493 3.61 55.47 49.58
C ALA A 493 4.02 54.03 49.26
N ALA A 494 4.77 53.40 50.18
CA ALA A 494 5.02 51.96 50.14
C ALA A 494 3.77 51.20 50.63
N LEU A 495 3.48 50.04 50.03
CA LEU A 495 2.28 49.27 50.38
C LEU A 495 2.64 48.08 51.30
N PRO A 496 1.99 47.93 52.47
CA PRO A 496 2.18 46.77 53.32
C PRO A 496 1.48 45.54 52.73
N GLN A 497 2.08 44.36 52.97
CA GLN A 497 1.60 43.08 52.45
C GLN A 497 1.41 43.09 50.92
N SER A 498 2.29 43.81 50.21
CA SER A 498 2.29 43.98 48.75
C SER A 498 2.82 42.77 47.95
N TYR A 499 3.61 41.92 48.59
CA TYR A 499 4.23 40.73 48.01
C TYR A 499 3.30 39.51 48.08
N CYS A 500 3.11 38.83 46.95
CA CYS A 500 2.52 37.50 46.90
C CYS A 500 3.32 36.59 45.96
N ALA A 501 3.33 35.28 46.26
CA ALA A 501 4.00 34.27 45.45
C ALA A 501 3.06 33.09 45.17
N PHE A 502 3.12 32.59 43.94
CA PHE A 502 2.25 31.57 43.39
C PHE A 502 3.10 30.42 42.85
N ASN A 503 3.00 29.25 43.47
CA ASN A 503 3.61 28.01 42.99
C ASN A 503 2.58 27.25 42.16
N PHE A 504 2.85 27.01 40.88
CA PHE A 504 1.91 26.36 39.96
C PHE A 504 2.61 25.46 38.94
N ALA A 505 1.85 24.51 38.40
CA ALA A 505 2.28 23.60 37.34
C ALA A 505 1.81 24.12 35.97
N ALA A 506 2.72 24.27 35.01
CA ALA A 506 2.34 24.64 33.64
C ALA A 506 3.29 24.05 32.59
N LEU A 507 2.78 23.89 31.36
CA LEU A 507 3.64 23.67 30.19
C LEU A 507 4.32 25.00 29.78
N PRO A 508 5.61 25.02 29.42
CA PRO A 508 6.31 26.26 29.05
C PRO A 508 5.62 27.06 27.92
N GLN A 509 5.05 26.37 26.93
CA GLN A 509 4.27 27.00 25.84
C GLN A 509 2.93 27.57 26.33
N GLN A 510 2.29 26.94 27.32
CA GLN A 510 1.03 27.39 27.91
C GLN A 510 1.27 28.69 28.70
N LEU A 511 2.29 28.71 29.57
CA LEU A 511 2.76 29.90 30.28
C LEU A 511 3.06 31.05 29.31
N GLN A 512 3.85 30.79 28.25
CA GLN A 512 4.18 31.79 27.24
C GLN A 512 2.93 32.36 26.54
N ASN A 513 2.00 31.50 26.11
CA ASN A 513 0.78 31.92 25.44
C ASN A 513 -0.15 32.75 26.36
N THR A 514 -0.27 32.37 27.64
CA THR A 514 -1.08 33.13 28.61
C THR A 514 -0.47 34.50 28.88
N PHE A 515 0.82 34.58 29.21
CA PHE A 515 1.51 35.83 29.55
C PHE A 515 1.57 36.81 28.36
N LEU A 516 1.51 36.33 27.11
CA LEU A 516 1.38 37.16 25.91
C LEU A 516 -0.04 37.69 25.68
N ARG A 517 -1.08 36.93 26.03
CA ARG A 517 -2.49 37.24 25.71
C ARG A 517 -3.26 37.94 26.84
N ILE A 518 -2.92 37.68 28.10
CA ILE A 518 -3.73 38.08 29.26
C ILE A 518 -2.86 38.90 30.23
N PRO A 519 -2.98 40.24 30.26
CA PRO A 519 -2.31 41.06 31.26
C PRO A 519 -2.91 40.83 32.65
N LEU A 520 -2.10 41.03 33.69
CA LEU A 520 -2.57 41.03 35.07
C LEU A 520 -3.10 42.43 35.41
N VAL A 521 -4.39 42.51 35.74
CA VAL A 521 -5.05 43.78 36.05
C VAL A 521 -5.00 44.03 37.56
N VAL A 522 -4.41 45.16 37.95
CA VAL A 522 -4.40 45.65 39.34
C VAL A 522 -5.40 46.78 39.48
N GLU A 523 -6.33 46.65 40.40
CA GLU A 523 -7.35 47.63 40.73
C GLU A 523 -6.94 48.48 41.92
N LEU A 524 -7.11 49.80 41.83
CA LEU A 524 -6.92 50.74 42.94
C LEU A 524 -8.28 51.11 43.55
N TRP A 525 -8.45 50.75 44.82
CA TRP A 525 -9.64 51.01 45.63
C TRP A 525 -9.37 52.08 46.70
N HIS A 526 -10.36 52.94 46.95
CA HIS A 526 -10.48 53.74 48.16
C HIS A 526 -11.22 52.91 49.21
N LYS A 527 -10.64 52.72 50.40
CA LYS A 527 -11.35 52.10 51.52
C LYS A 527 -11.94 53.17 52.43
N GLY A 528 -13.27 53.24 52.49
CA GLY A 528 -13.97 54.22 53.32
C GLY A 528 -14.01 53.82 54.78
N THR A 529 -13.76 54.74 55.71
CA THR A 529 -13.95 54.47 57.16
C THR A 529 -15.43 54.35 57.53
N THR A 530 -16.32 54.98 56.76
CA THR A 530 -17.78 54.98 56.94
C THR A 530 -18.59 54.89 55.63
N SER A 531 -17.91 54.86 54.47
CA SER A 531 -18.51 54.73 53.14
C SER A 531 -18.12 53.41 52.49
N SER A 532 -18.88 52.96 51.50
CA SER A 532 -18.54 51.78 50.69
C SER A 532 -17.25 51.99 49.90
N ASP A 533 -16.46 50.92 49.74
CA ASP A 533 -15.21 50.94 48.96
C ASP A 533 -15.45 51.37 47.50
N GLU A 534 -14.61 52.26 46.98
CA GLU A 534 -14.78 52.89 45.65
C GLU A 534 -13.61 52.54 44.73
N LEU A 535 -13.90 52.08 43.50
CA LEU A 535 -12.87 51.75 42.50
C LEU A 535 -12.40 53.02 41.77
N ILE A 536 -11.22 53.52 42.13
CA ILE A 536 -10.60 54.72 41.56
C ILE A 536 -10.06 54.46 40.14
N GLY A 537 -9.47 53.30 39.90
CA GLY A 537 -8.78 53.04 38.63
C GLY A 537 -8.17 51.67 38.51
N ARG A 538 -7.54 51.42 37.35
CA ARG A 538 -6.91 50.13 37.01
C ARG A 538 -5.54 50.35 36.36
N ALA A 539 -4.61 49.45 36.63
CA ALA A 539 -3.31 49.34 35.99
C ALA A 539 -3.18 47.95 35.33
N SER A 540 -2.43 47.86 34.23
CA SER A 540 -2.31 46.65 33.41
C SER A 540 -0.86 46.20 33.32
N ILE A 541 -0.52 45.12 34.02
CA ILE A 541 0.82 44.52 34.03
C ILE A 541 0.93 43.50 32.89
N GLN A 542 1.79 43.77 31.91
CA GLN A 542 2.02 42.90 30.75
C GLN A 542 3.07 41.84 31.07
N LEU A 543 2.64 40.68 31.59
CA LEU A 543 3.53 39.63 32.11
C LEU A 543 4.52 39.06 31.08
N SER A 544 4.27 39.18 29.77
CA SER A 544 5.24 38.76 28.75
C SER A 544 6.59 39.47 28.81
N HIS A 545 6.70 40.64 29.45
CA HIS A 545 7.99 41.34 29.62
C HIS A 545 9.00 40.52 30.45
N LEU A 546 8.52 39.67 31.38
CA LEU A 546 9.35 38.72 32.13
C LEU A 546 10.02 37.70 31.20
N LEU A 547 9.29 37.20 30.20
CA LEU A 547 9.79 36.17 29.28
C LEU A 547 10.98 36.67 28.45
N SER A 548 11.00 37.97 28.13
CA SER A 548 12.10 38.69 27.46
C SER A 548 13.20 39.20 28.40
N SER A 549 13.02 39.11 29.72
CA SER A 549 14.01 39.56 30.70
C SER A 549 15.16 38.55 30.86
N GLU A 550 16.30 38.98 31.40
CA GLU A 550 17.50 38.13 31.48
C GLU A 550 17.27 36.84 32.30
N LYS A 551 17.69 35.69 31.74
CA LYS A 551 17.60 34.38 32.40
C LYS A 551 18.83 34.10 33.25
N THR A 552 18.78 34.52 34.50
CA THR A 552 19.80 34.15 35.50
C THR A 552 19.60 32.69 35.91
N ARG A 553 20.70 31.93 36.07
CA ARG A 553 20.67 30.54 36.56
C ARG A 553 20.99 30.49 38.04
N PHE A 554 20.22 29.75 38.81
CA PHE A 554 20.50 29.44 40.21
C PHE A 554 20.32 27.94 40.49
N THR A 555 20.80 27.47 41.63
CA THR A 555 20.46 26.13 42.16
C THR A 555 19.27 26.27 43.09
N GLY A 556 18.18 25.57 42.80
CA GLY A 556 17.03 25.47 43.70
C GLY A 556 17.37 24.70 44.99
N PRO A 557 16.48 24.70 45.99
CA PRO A 557 16.71 24.01 47.26
C PRO A 557 16.90 22.48 47.12
N THR A 558 16.42 21.89 46.03
CA THR A 558 16.61 20.48 45.67
C THR A 558 17.94 20.18 44.95
N GLY A 559 18.78 21.20 44.70
CA GLY A 559 20.01 21.08 43.90
C GLY A 559 19.81 21.04 42.39
N ASP A 560 18.56 21.01 41.90
CA ASP A 560 18.24 21.07 40.47
C ASP A 560 18.60 22.45 39.86
N PRO A 561 18.92 22.52 38.55
CA PRO A 561 19.25 23.77 37.88
C PRO A 561 18.00 24.59 37.54
N SER A 562 17.75 25.64 38.33
CA SER A 562 16.62 26.56 38.20
C SER A 562 16.99 27.85 37.45
N TRP A 563 15.99 28.55 36.92
CA TRP A 563 16.16 29.82 36.21
C TRP A 563 15.27 30.91 36.78
N ARG A 564 15.81 32.12 37.00
CA ARG A 564 15.06 33.29 37.48
C ARG A 564 15.10 34.42 36.46
N GLN A 565 13.93 34.97 36.14
CA GLN A 565 13.74 36.20 35.37
C GLN A 565 13.06 37.23 36.28
N ILE A 566 13.60 38.45 36.34
CA ILE A 566 13.04 39.56 37.14
C ILE A 566 12.71 40.70 36.18
N TYR A 567 11.55 41.33 36.38
CA TYR A 567 11.14 42.53 35.65
C TYR A 567 10.57 43.57 36.61
N GLN A 568 10.98 44.84 36.47
CA GLN A 568 10.56 45.95 37.30
C GLN A 568 10.16 47.12 36.40
N ASP A 569 9.01 47.74 36.69
CA ASP A 569 8.46 48.84 35.88
C ASP A 569 7.54 49.78 36.70
N ARG A 570 7.24 50.95 36.15
CA ARG A 570 6.37 52.00 36.74
C ARG A 570 5.22 52.35 35.80
N ILE A 571 4.08 51.70 35.99
CA ILE A 571 2.91 51.82 35.11
C ILE A 571 1.90 52.86 35.62
N ALA A 572 1.08 53.38 34.71
CA ALA A 572 -0.01 54.28 35.04
C ALA A 572 -1.23 53.50 35.57
N VAL A 573 -1.83 53.98 36.66
CA VAL A 573 -3.20 53.65 37.05
C VAL A 573 -4.12 54.62 36.31
N VAL A 574 -5.03 54.11 35.46
CA VAL A 574 -5.98 54.93 34.68
C VAL A 574 -7.39 54.87 35.26
N HIS A 575 -8.16 55.94 35.11
CA HIS A 575 -9.52 56.04 35.65
C HIS A 575 -10.47 55.07 34.93
N VAL A 576 -11.37 54.43 35.68
CA VAL A 576 -12.26 53.36 35.17
C VAL A 576 -13.12 53.83 33.99
N GLU A 577 -13.69 55.03 34.11
CA GLU A 577 -14.55 55.63 33.09
C GLU A 577 -13.78 56.43 32.03
N ARG A 578 -12.49 56.71 32.24
CA ARG A 578 -11.69 57.61 31.42
C ARG A 578 -10.27 57.05 31.23
N PRO A 579 -10.07 56.14 30.26
CA PRO A 579 -8.78 55.44 30.08
C PRO A 579 -7.58 56.34 29.76
N THR A 580 -7.82 57.60 29.37
CA THR A 580 -6.80 58.62 29.11
C THR A 580 -6.38 59.42 30.36
N GLU A 581 -7.12 59.31 31.47
CA GLU A 581 -6.87 60.06 32.71
C GLU A 581 -6.02 59.22 33.67
N LYS A 582 -4.73 59.56 33.80
CA LYS A 582 -3.82 58.94 34.78
C LYS A 582 -4.15 59.43 36.18
N VAL A 583 -4.53 58.51 37.05
CA VAL A 583 -4.93 58.79 38.44
C VAL A 583 -3.76 58.63 39.41
N ALA A 584 -2.90 57.64 39.19
CA ALA A 584 -1.68 57.38 39.98
C ALA A 584 -0.60 56.68 39.14
N GLU A 585 0.55 56.42 39.74
CA GLU A 585 1.63 55.60 39.20
C GLU A 585 1.98 54.46 40.17
N LEU A 586 2.03 53.24 39.66
CA LEU A 586 2.29 52.01 40.40
C LEU A 586 3.67 51.46 40.02
N SER A 587 4.58 51.40 40.98
CA SER A 587 5.88 50.73 40.88
C SER A 587 5.72 49.28 41.35
N TYR A 588 6.10 48.32 40.52
CA TYR A 588 6.06 46.90 40.87
C TYR A 588 7.34 46.17 40.47
N VAL A 589 7.61 45.06 41.16
CA VAL A 589 8.62 44.06 40.78
C VAL A 589 7.89 42.73 40.59
N ALA A 590 8.10 42.09 39.45
CA ALA A 590 7.63 40.74 39.20
C ALA A 590 8.84 39.80 39.01
N THR A 591 8.74 38.58 39.51
CA THR A 591 9.75 37.53 39.34
C THR A 591 9.08 36.26 38.85
N LEU A 592 9.72 35.59 37.89
CA LEU A 592 9.34 34.28 37.40
C LEU A 592 10.52 33.32 37.58
N GLU A 593 10.28 32.22 38.28
CA GLU A 593 11.24 31.14 38.50
C GLU A 593 10.76 29.87 37.80
N ASP A 594 11.61 29.31 36.94
CA ASP A 594 11.46 27.97 36.37
C ASP A 594 12.28 27.01 37.23
N LEU A 595 11.58 26.17 38.01
CA LEU A 595 12.18 25.21 38.93
C LEU A 595 12.40 23.83 38.26
N GLY A 596 12.12 23.71 36.95
CA GLY A 596 12.29 22.48 36.18
C GLY A 596 11.09 21.53 36.24
N PHE A 597 11.28 20.30 35.75
CA PHE A 597 10.22 19.29 35.64
C PHE A 597 9.66 18.86 37.00
N ILE A 598 8.34 18.64 37.05
CA ILE A 598 7.64 18.28 38.27
C ILE A 598 7.96 16.84 38.68
N LYS A 599 8.71 16.69 39.78
CA LYS A 599 8.83 15.44 40.55
C LYS A 599 7.53 15.23 41.33
N ALA A 600 7.01 14.00 41.37
CA ALA A 600 5.59 13.76 41.65
C ALA A 600 5.20 13.77 43.14
N LYS A 601 4.25 14.66 43.51
CA LYS A 601 3.74 14.98 44.88
C LYS A 601 4.76 15.77 45.72
N GLN A 602 4.38 16.70 46.61
CA GLN A 602 3.08 17.01 47.23
C GLN A 602 2.59 18.45 46.89
N VAL A 603 1.30 18.72 47.14
CA VAL A 603 0.77 20.08 47.30
C VAL A 603 0.40 20.24 48.77
N GLU A 604 1.11 21.09 49.48
CA GLU A 604 0.82 21.43 50.87
C GLU A 604 0.36 22.88 50.94
N VAL A 605 -0.84 23.08 51.51
CA VAL A 605 -1.40 24.42 51.73
C VAL A 605 -0.90 24.91 53.07
N LEU A 606 0.18 25.69 53.04
CA LEU A 606 0.76 26.35 54.22
C LEU A 606 -0.09 27.56 54.63
N ASP A 607 -1.14 27.28 55.39
CA ASP A 607 -1.94 28.32 56.06
C ASP A 607 -1.06 29.10 57.04
N SER A 608 -1.06 30.43 56.92
CA SER A 608 -0.01 31.31 57.47
C SER A 608 -0.62 32.52 58.17
N SER A 609 -1.15 32.32 59.38
CA SER A 609 -1.83 33.37 60.13
C SER A 609 -1.61 33.29 61.65
N GLU A 610 -0.46 33.74 62.13
CA GLU A 610 -0.28 34.09 63.55
C GLU A 610 0.83 35.13 63.73
N ASN A 611 0.45 36.37 64.11
CA ASN A 611 1.34 37.36 64.73
C ASN A 611 0.51 38.49 65.36
N GLU A 612 0.24 38.41 66.67
CA GLU A 612 -0.38 39.53 67.39
C GLU A 612 0.61 40.68 67.61
N VAL A 613 0.10 41.91 67.63
CA VAL A 613 0.86 43.10 68.05
C VAL A 613 0.18 43.69 69.29
N PRO A 614 0.86 43.83 70.44
CA PRO A 614 0.25 44.34 71.65
C PRO A 614 0.03 45.86 71.56
N MET A 615 -1.20 46.31 71.85
CA MET A 615 -1.53 47.74 71.92
C MET A 615 -1.86 48.19 73.35
N GLN A 616 -1.42 49.40 73.70
CA GLN A 616 -1.45 49.98 75.04
C GLN A 616 -2.78 50.68 75.35
N THR A 617 -3.17 50.75 76.63
CA THR A 617 -4.26 51.62 77.11
C THR A 617 -3.92 52.38 78.40
N ALA A 618 -3.66 53.69 78.23
CA ALA A 618 -3.93 54.88 79.06
C ALA A 618 -3.74 54.93 80.62
N PRO A 619 -3.29 56.10 81.16
CA PRO A 619 -3.31 56.50 82.60
C PRO A 619 -4.69 57.16 82.97
N PRO A 620 -4.97 57.84 84.14
CA PRO A 620 -4.07 58.47 85.14
C PRO A 620 -4.48 58.44 86.65
N SER A 621 -3.68 59.08 87.53
CA SER A 621 -3.99 59.26 88.97
C SER A 621 -3.25 60.41 89.72
N VAL A 622 -4.00 61.44 90.16
CA VAL A 622 -3.69 62.50 91.19
C VAL A 622 -4.98 63.35 91.40
N PRO A 623 -5.17 64.23 92.43
CA PRO A 623 -4.32 64.67 93.55
C PRO A 623 -5.00 64.56 94.97
N PRO A 624 -4.38 65.05 96.08
CA PRO A 624 -4.85 64.82 97.48
C PRO A 624 -5.30 66.07 98.29
N ALA A 625 -5.89 65.84 99.48
CA ALA A 625 -6.11 66.81 100.58
C ALA A 625 -6.11 66.04 101.95
N LEU A 626 -5.23 66.32 102.93
CA LEU A 626 -5.17 67.39 103.94
C LEU A 626 -5.86 67.07 105.30
N ARG A 627 -5.09 67.33 106.38
CA ARG A 627 -5.45 67.37 107.84
C ARG A 627 -6.28 68.65 108.16
N PRO A 628 -6.90 68.90 109.36
CA PRO A 628 -6.31 68.62 110.70
C PRO A 628 -7.24 68.50 111.96
N ALA A 629 -6.56 68.47 113.12
CA ALA A 629 -6.93 69.03 114.44
C ALA A 629 -7.69 68.16 115.49
N ALA A 630 -7.16 68.20 116.72
CA ALA A 630 -7.83 67.88 117.98
C ALA A 630 -8.27 69.20 118.68
N PRO A 631 -8.93 69.19 119.86
CA PRO A 631 -8.13 69.24 121.10
C PRO A 631 -8.74 68.63 122.40
N ASN A 632 -7.84 68.14 123.27
CA ASN A 632 -7.73 68.32 124.74
C ASN A 632 -8.91 68.14 125.74
N ALA A 633 -8.47 67.75 126.95
CA ALA A 633 -9.00 68.08 128.29
C ALA A 633 -10.18 67.24 128.86
N SER A 634 -10.29 67.00 130.18
CA SER A 634 -9.27 66.99 131.26
C SER A 634 -9.82 66.46 132.60
N GLN A 635 -9.05 65.59 133.27
CA GLN A 635 -9.07 65.30 134.73
C GLN A 635 -10.37 64.70 135.34
N GLY A 636 -10.21 63.97 136.46
CA GLY A 636 -11.29 63.25 137.17
C GLY A 636 -12.00 64.08 138.26
N PRO A 637 -12.76 63.45 139.19
CA PRO A 637 -12.19 62.44 140.09
C PRO A 637 -13.08 61.23 140.48
N ALA A 638 -12.42 60.26 141.14
CA ALA A 638 -12.92 59.27 142.14
C ALA A 638 -14.41 58.83 142.17
N ALA A 639 -14.65 57.65 141.57
CA ALA A 639 -15.46 56.51 142.06
C ALA A 639 -16.57 56.71 143.14
N PRO A 640 -17.84 56.46 142.76
CA PRO A 640 -18.93 56.07 143.66
C PRO A 640 -19.27 54.56 143.52
N ARG A 641 -18.28 53.67 143.69
CA ARG A 641 -18.36 52.24 143.31
C ARG A 641 -19.32 51.33 144.12
N ASP A 642 -20.18 51.90 144.96
CA ASP A 642 -21.09 51.14 145.83
C ASP A 642 -22.49 51.79 145.98
N THR A 643 -22.98 52.46 144.94
CA THR A 643 -24.40 52.82 144.82
C THR A 643 -25.18 51.72 144.07
N LEU A 644 -26.50 51.61 144.31
CA LEU A 644 -27.34 50.61 143.64
C LEU A 644 -27.38 50.86 142.13
N GLU A 645 -27.44 52.14 141.76
CA GLU A 645 -27.40 52.66 140.40
C GLU A 645 -26.08 52.30 139.70
N TYR A 646 -24.94 52.31 140.41
CA TYR A 646 -23.65 51.86 139.87
C TYR A 646 -23.65 50.35 139.59
N ARG A 647 -24.31 49.53 140.44
CA ARG A 647 -24.41 48.09 140.21
C ARG A 647 -25.29 47.76 139.01
N THR A 648 -26.46 48.39 138.89
CA THR A 648 -27.32 48.22 137.69
C THR A 648 -26.70 48.83 136.43
N ALA A 649 -25.92 49.90 136.54
CA ALA A 649 -25.12 50.41 135.42
C ALA A 649 -24.05 49.41 134.97
N LEU A 650 -23.32 48.80 135.93
CA LEU A 650 -22.32 47.77 135.64
C LEU A 650 -22.95 46.49 135.04
N GLU A 651 -24.12 46.07 135.52
CA GLU A 651 -24.88 44.96 134.92
C GLU A 651 -25.33 45.28 133.48
N LEU A 652 -25.69 46.54 133.20
CA LEU A 652 -26.03 47.01 131.85
C LEU A 652 -24.80 47.27 130.97
N GLU A 653 -23.62 47.52 131.53
CA GLU A 653 -22.35 47.58 130.81
C GLU A 653 -21.89 46.16 130.44
N LEU A 654 -21.86 45.23 131.39
CA LEU A 654 -21.56 43.81 131.13
C LEU A 654 -22.54 43.19 130.11
N TRP A 655 -23.85 43.48 130.22
CA TRP A 655 -24.81 42.99 129.22
C TRP A 655 -24.59 43.61 127.84
N LYS A 656 -24.15 44.88 127.74
CA LYS A 656 -23.77 45.47 126.45
C LYS A 656 -22.50 44.82 125.89
N GLU A 657 -21.48 44.61 126.72
CA GLU A 657 -20.26 43.89 126.33
C GLU A 657 -20.62 42.49 125.80
N GLU A 658 -21.49 41.75 126.49
CA GLU A 658 -22.02 40.45 126.02
C GLU A 658 -22.81 40.55 124.69
N GLN A 659 -23.63 41.59 124.49
CA GLN A 659 -24.36 41.77 123.22
C GLN A 659 -23.47 42.28 122.08
N GLU A 660 -22.45 43.08 122.39
CA GLU A 660 -21.45 43.57 121.43
C GLU A 660 -20.56 42.41 120.98
N ASP A 661 -20.03 41.58 121.89
CA ASP A 661 -19.33 40.33 121.55
C ASP A 661 -20.21 39.38 120.71
N LEU A 662 -21.48 39.18 121.10
CA LEU A 662 -22.41 38.36 120.32
C LEU A 662 -22.76 38.95 118.94
N PHE A 663 -22.69 40.27 118.77
CA PHE A 663 -22.85 40.93 117.47
C PHE A 663 -21.59 40.82 116.63
N ASP A 664 -20.41 41.03 117.23
CA ASP A 664 -19.11 40.95 116.58
C ASP A 664 -18.83 39.53 116.10
N ASP A 665 -19.09 38.50 116.91
CA ASP A 665 -18.96 37.11 116.47
C ASP A 665 -20.00 36.75 115.40
N GLN A 666 -21.21 37.31 115.43
CA GLN A 666 -22.16 37.17 114.33
C GLN A 666 -21.70 37.86 113.04
N LEU A 667 -21.00 38.99 113.13
CA LEU A 667 -20.43 39.73 112.01
C LEU A 667 -19.23 38.97 111.42
N ARG A 668 -18.24 38.63 112.25
CA ARG A 668 -17.09 37.78 111.91
C ARG A 668 -17.54 36.46 111.26
N MET A 669 -18.58 35.81 111.78
CA MET A 669 -19.14 34.59 111.20
C MET A 669 -19.95 34.81 109.91
N LYS A 670 -20.39 36.02 109.59
CA LYS A 670 -20.95 36.36 108.25
C LYS A 670 -19.83 36.66 107.26
N GLU A 671 -18.84 37.44 107.66
CA GLU A 671 -17.65 37.78 106.86
C GLU A 671 -16.85 36.52 106.51
N LEU A 672 -16.60 35.64 107.47
CA LEU A 672 -15.91 34.37 107.25
C LEU A 672 -16.65 33.49 106.24
N ARG A 673 -17.98 33.36 106.34
CA ARG A 673 -18.79 32.61 105.35
C ARG A 673 -18.75 33.25 103.96
N HIS A 674 -18.73 34.59 103.89
CA HIS A 674 -18.62 35.29 102.61
C HIS A 674 -17.24 35.10 101.97
N MET A 675 -16.15 35.23 102.75
CA MET A 675 -14.79 34.93 102.29
C MET A 675 -14.63 33.46 101.88
N GLN A 676 -15.23 32.52 102.61
CA GLN A 676 -15.24 31.09 102.25
C GLN A 676 -15.94 30.86 100.90
N ALA A 677 -17.12 31.43 100.70
CA ALA A 677 -17.86 31.34 99.43
C ALA A 677 -17.05 31.94 98.26
N LEU A 678 -16.42 33.11 98.44
CA LEU A 678 -15.55 33.72 97.45
C LEU A 678 -14.30 32.88 97.15
N ALA A 679 -13.68 32.27 98.18
CA ALA A 679 -12.52 31.39 98.00
C ALA A 679 -12.88 30.07 97.30
N GLU A 680 -14.09 29.53 97.51
CA GLU A 680 -14.61 28.37 96.79
C GLU A 680 -14.97 28.71 95.34
N GLU A 681 -15.60 29.86 95.08
CA GLU A 681 -15.87 30.34 93.73
C GLU A 681 -14.59 30.66 92.94
N TRP A 682 -13.58 31.23 93.61
CA TRP A 682 -12.26 31.46 93.02
C TRP A 682 -11.58 30.13 92.68
N ARG A 683 -11.49 29.20 93.65
CA ARG A 683 -10.91 27.86 93.44
C ARG A 683 -11.62 27.07 92.34
N ARG A 684 -12.95 27.20 92.22
CA ARG A 684 -13.72 26.57 91.14
C ARG A 684 -13.32 27.13 89.78
N ARG A 685 -13.30 28.47 89.61
CA ARG A 685 -12.87 29.10 88.36
C ARG A 685 -11.39 28.87 88.06
N ASP A 686 -10.56 28.66 89.07
CA ASP A 686 -9.16 28.30 88.89
C ASP A 686 -9.03 26.90 88.29
N ALA A 687 -9.68 25.90 88.90
CA ALA A 687 -9.70 24.53 88.39
C ALA A 687 -10.39 24.41 87.00
N GLU A 688 -11.40 25.23 86.71
CA GLU A 688 -12.03 25.33 85.39
C GLU A 688 -11.04 25.86 84.32
N ARG A 689 -10.18 26.82 84.67
CA ARG A 689 -9.11 27.32 83.78
C ARG A 689 -8.00 26.28 83.61
N GLU A 690 -7.52 25.67 84.69
CA GLU A 690 -6.52 24.60 84.63
C GLU A 690 -7.00 23.42 83.77
N ALA A 691 -8.24 22.97 83.94
CA ALA A 691 -8.82 21.89 83.13
C ALA A 691 -8.93 22.26 81.63
N LEU A 692 -9.19 23.53 81.30
CA LEU A 692 -9.18 24.00 79.91
C LEU A 692 -7.76 24.03 79.32
N VAL A 693 -6.76 24.47 80.10
CA VAL A 693 -5.35 24.45 79.70
C VAL A 693 -4.85 23.02 79.51
N GLN A 694 -5.05 22.13 80.48
CA GLN A 694 -4.67 20.71 80.39
C GLN A 694 -5.35 20.01 79.20
N LYS A 695 -6.61 20.35 78.90
CA LYS A 695 -7.29 19.86 77.69
C LYS A 695 -6.59 20.35 76.42
N LYS A 696 -6.14 21.60 76.37
CA LYS A 696 -5.42 22.16 75.23
C LYS A 696 -4.01 21.57 75.08
N GLU A 697 -3.27 21.40 76.17
CA GLU A 697 -1.99 20.67 76.19
C GLU A 697 -2.17 19.23 75.65
N ALA A 698 -3.21 18.52 76.10
CA ALA A 698 -3.52 17.17 75.59
C ALA A 698 -3.99 17.15 74.12
N GLU A 699 -4.58 18.24 73.61
CA GLU A 699 -4.87 18.40 72.18
C GLU A 699 -3.59 18.67 71.38
N TYR A 700 -2.69 19.53 71.86
CA TYR A 700 -1.41 19.84 71.21
C TYR A 700 -0.45 18.65 71.19
N ASN A 701 -0.27 17.93 72.31
CA ASN A 701 0.60 16.75 72.37
C ASN A 701 0.17 15.66 71.35
N ARG A 702 -1.14 15.47 71.16
CA ARG A 702 -1.69 14.56 70.14
C ARG A 702 -1.49 15.05 68.71
N LEU A 703 -1.36 16.36 68.48
CA LEU A 703 -0.98 16.91 67.18
C LEU A 703 0.52 16.74 66.95
N GLU A 704 1.35 16.95 67.97
CA GLU A 704 2.80 16.72 67.90
C GLU A 704 3.12 15.25 67.61
N GLU A 705 2.54 14.29 68.34
CA GLU A 705 2.67 12.84 68.08
C GLU A 705 2.32 12.48 66.62
N ARG A 706 1.27 13.10 66.07
CA ARG A 706 0.85 12.90 64.68
C ARG A 706 1.87 13.49 63.70
N LEU A 707 2.36 14.70 63.96
CA LEU A 707 3.36 15.38 63.13
C LEU A 707 4.69 14.60 63.12
N GLN A 708 5.21 14.24 64.29
CA GLN A 708 6.40 13.39 64.43
C GLN A 708 6.23 12.06 63.67
N LYS A 709 5.08 11.40 63.79
CA LYS A 709 4.78 10.19 63.02
C LYS A 709 4.78 10.47 61.51
N THR A 710 4.09 11.51 61.03
CA THR A 710 4.08 11.82 59.58
C THR A 710 5.47 12.16 59.04
N LEU A 711 6.32 12.85 59.80
CA LEU A 711 7.71 13.13 59.43
C LEU A 711 8.50 11.83 59.27
N SER A 712 8.43 10.90 60.24
CA SER A 712 9.10 9.60 60.11
C SER A 712 8.58 8.74 58.94
N GLU A 713 7.29 8.83 58.60
CA GLU A 713 6.73 8.18 57.41
C GLU A 713 7.21 8.83 56.11
N LEU A 714 7.41 10.16 56.08
CA LEU A 714 7.94 10.89 54.93
C LEU A 714 9.44 10.61 54.73
N GLU A 715 10.26 10.67 55.79
CA GLU A 715 11.67 10.30 55.75
C GLU A 715 11.90 8.88 55.19
N ARG A 716 11.05 7.92 55.58
CA ARG A 716 11.14 6.54 55.05
C ARG A 716 10.81 6.51 53.55
N ARG A 717 9.76 7.21 53.12
CA ARG A 717 9.37 7.32 51.70
C ARG A 717 10.44 8.02 50.87
N GLU A 718 11.10 9.06 51.40
CA GLU A 718 12.21 9.76 50.74
C GLU A 718 13.39 8.82 50.50
N LYS A 719 13.80 8.04 51.52
CA LYS A 719 14.87 7.05 51.41
C LYS A 719 14.53 5.95 50.38
N GLU A 720 13.30 5.44 50.40
CA GLU A 720 12.79 4.46 49.43
C GLU A 720 12.75 5.01 48.00
N LEU A 721 12.37 6.29 47.82
CA LEU A 721 12.40 6.97 46.52
C LEU A 721 13.83 7.21 46.03
N ALA A 722 14.75 7.63 46.89
CA ALA A 722 16.16 7.85 46.53
C ALA A 722 16.85 6.53 46.09
N GLU A 723 16.54 5.41 46.75
CA GLU A 723 17.00 4.09 46.32
C GLU A 723 16.40 3.67 44.97
N ALA A 724 15.10 3.89 44.76
CA ALA A 724 14.42 3.59 43.49
C ALA A 724 14.92 4.48 42.33
N GLU A 725 15.20 5.76 42.57
CA GLU A 725 15.84 6.66 41.61
C GLU A 725 17.24 6.17 41.26
N LEU A 726 18.06 5.79 42.24
CA LEU A 726 19.41 5.27 42.00
C LEU A 726 19.40 3.96 41.19
N GLN A 727 18.46 3.06 41.46
CA GLN A 727 18.25 1.84 40.66
C GLN A 727 17.82 2.19 39.22
N THR A 728 16.84 3.09 39.07
CA THR A 728 16.37 3.56 37.76
C THR A 728 17.50 4.21 36.95
N GLN A 729 18.37 5.00 37.59
CA GLN A 729 19.54 5.57 36.94
C GLN A 729 20.61 4.53 36.56
N ARG A 730 20.71 3.38 37.24
CA ARG A 730 21.62 2.28 36.84
C ARG A 730 21.08 1.58 35.60
N LEU A 731 19.83 1.16 35.62
CA LEU A 731 19.14 0.56 34.47
C LEU A 731 19.17 1.48 33.23
N GLN A 732 19.00 2.80 33.42
CA GLN A 732 19.16 3.77 32.32
C GLN A 732 20.59 3.91 31.78
N ARG A 733 21.64 3.65 32.58
CA ARG A 733 23.04 3.64 32.11
C ARG A 733 23.35 2.33 31.39
N GLU A 734 22.89 1.21 31.93
CA GLU A 734 23.03 -0.13 31.36
C GLU A 734 22.35 -0.22 29.99
N LEU A 735 21.06 0.15 29.90
CA LEU A 735 20.30 0.17 28.64
C LEU A 735 20.91 1.11 27.57
N ARG A 736 21.52 2.23 27.99
CA ARG A 736 22.27 3.11 27.06
C ARG A 736 23.56 2.46 26.57
N ALA A 737 24.30 1.77 27.44
CA ALA A 737 25.51 1.05 27.06
C ALA A 737 25.20 -0.12 26.10
N GLU A 738 24.13 -0.86 26.34
CA GLU A 738 23.62 -1.90 25.44
C GLU A 738 23.17 -1.33 24.09
N HIS A 739 22.47 -0.19 24.09
CA HIS A 739 22.08 0.49 22.86
C HIS A 739 23.28 0.99 22.05
N GLU A 740 24.30 1.56 22.70
CA GLU A 740 25.54 1.94 22.03
C GLU A 740 26.32 0.73 21.50
N LEU A 741 26.35 -0.39 22.23
CA LEU A 741 27.04 -1.62 21.83
C LEU A 741 26.36 -2.26 20.62
N THR A 742 25.05 -2.47 20.68
CA THR A 742 24.26 -2.99 19.54
C THR A 742 24.32 -2.05 18.34
N GLN A 743 24.33 -0.72 18.54
CA GLN A 743 24.54 0.24 17.45
C GLN A 743 25.94 0.10 16.81
N ARG A 744 27.00 -0.14 17.59
CA ARG A 744 28.36 -0.41 17.08
C ARG A 744 28.40 -1.72 16.29
N GLU A 745 27.77 -2.78 16.79
CA GLU A 745 27.68 -4.08 16.11
C GLU A 745 26.89 -4.00 14.79
N LEU A 746 25.80 -3.24 14.75
CA LEU A 746 25.05 -2.96 13.51
C LEU A 746 25.88 -2.14 12.51
N GLN A 747 26.67 -1.16 12.96
CA GLN A 747 27.60 -0.43 12.10
C GLN A 747 28.75 -1.32 11.59
N GLU A 748 29.29 -2.21 12.41
CA GLU A 748 30.35 -3.14 11.99
C GLU A 748 29.86 -4.22 11.04
N SER A 749 28.70 -4.83 11.31
CA SER A 749 28.09 -5.82 10.42
C SER A 749 27.69 -5.19 9.08
N SER A 750 27.13 -3.98 9.08
CA SER A 750 26.91 -3.19 7.86
C SER A 750 28.21 -2.94 7.08
N ARG A 751 29.30 -2.54 7.75
CA ARG A 751 30.62 -2.33 7.12
C ARG A 751 31.23 -3.64 6.57
N ARG A 752 30.99 -4.78 7.21
CA ARG A 752 31.43 -6.11 6.72
C ARG A 752 30.65 -6.49 5.47
N LEU A 753 29.32 -6.43 5.53
CA LEU A 753 28.43 -6.72 4.40
C LEU A 753 28.71 -5.80 3.19
N GLN A 754 28.96 -4.51 3.41
CA GLN A 754 29.33 -3.58 2.34
C GLN A 754 30.62 -4.02 1.65
N ARG A 755 31.66 -4.38 2.41
CA ARG A 755 32.94 -4.88 1.85
C ARG A 755 32.76 -6.20 1.10
N GLU A 756 31.88 -7.09 1.56
CA GLU A 756 31.55 -8.33 0.86
C GLU A 756 30.80 -8.07 -0.45
N CYS A 757 29.90 -7.10 -0.49
CA CYS A 757 29.25 -6.63 -1.71
C CYS A 757 30.26 -5.98 -2.67
N ASP A 758 31.11 -5.08 -2.20
CA ASP A 758 32.14 -4.42 -3.00
C ASP A 758 33.13 -5.43 -3.59
N HIS A 759 33.56 -6.43 -2.80
CA HIS A 759 34.43 -7.50 -3.27
C HIS A 759 33.74 -8.40 -4.31
N ARG A 760 32.46 -8.74 -4.12
CA ARG A 760 31.68 -9.53 -5.10
C ARG A 760 31.49 -8.76 -6.41
N VAL A 761 31.26 -7.45 -6.34
CA VAL A 761 31.20 -6.56 -7.51
C VAL A 761 32.57 -6.44 -8.20
N ALA A 762 33.67 -6.46 -7.46
CA ALA A 762 35.02 -6.48 -8.04
C ALA A 762 35.30 -7.79 -8.79
N LEU A 763 34.98 -8.95 -8.19
CA LEU A 763 35.15 -10.27 -8.82
C LEU A 763 34.30 -10.43 -10.10
N GLU A 764 33.04 -9.98 -10.10
CA GLU A 764 32.21 -10.02 -11.31
C GLU A 764 32.70 -9.02 -12.38
N LYS A 765 33.31 -7.89 -12.01
CA LYS A 765 33.97 -6.97 -12.97
C LYS A 765 35.21 -7.60 -13.61
N GLU A 766 36.08 -8.22 -12.82
CA GLU A 766 37.27 -8.93 -13.32
C GLU A 766 36.88 -10.08 -14.25
N LYS A 767 35.86 -10.86 -13.87
CA LYS A 767 35.26 -11.91 -14.70
C LYS A 767 34.66 -11.37 -16.00
N VAL A 768 33.97 -10.23 -15.98
CA VAL A 768 33.47 -9.57 -17.21
C VAL A 768 34.64 -9.14 -18.11
N GLN A 769 35.69 -8.55 -17.55
CA GLN A 769 36.89 -8.15 -18.31
C GLN A 769 37.55 -9.36 -19.00
N LEU A 770 37.73 -10.47 -18.28
CA LEU A 770 38.26 -11.72 -18.86
C LEU A 770 37.36 -12.26 -20.00
N MET A 771 36.04 -12.25 -19.82
CA MET A 771 35.10 -12.65 -20.89
C MET A 771 35.10 -11.69 -22.08
N GLU A 772 35.36 -10.39 -21.87
CA GLU A 772 35.53 -9.40 -22.95
C GLU A 772 36.85 -9.61 -23.71
N GLU A 773 37.95 -9.89 -23.02
CA GLU A 773 39.23 -10.24 -23.64
C GLU A 773 39.14 -11.54 -24.47
N GLU A 774 38.50 -12.58 -23.93
CA GLU A 774 38.25 -13.82 -24.67
C GLU A 774 37.34 -13.60 -25.88
N ARG A 775 36.29 -12.77 -25.75
CA ARG A 775 35.42 -12.39 -26.87
C ARG A 775 36.20 -11.65 -27.96
N VAL A 776 37.10 -10.73 -27.60
CA VAL A 776 37.96 -10.04 -28.57
C VAL A 776 38.91 -11.03 -29.26
N ARG A 777 39.52 -11.95 -28.50
CA ARG A 777 40.39 -13.01 -29.06
C ARG A 777 39.64 -13.91 -30.05
N LEU A 778 38.42 -14.32 -29.72
CA LEU A 778 37.57 -15.16 -30.59
C LEU A 778 37.12 -14.39 -31.85
N LEU A 779 36.76 -13.11 -31.72
CA LEU A 779 36.43 -12.27 -32.87
C LEU A 779 37.63 -12.09 -33.82
N GLN A 780 38.86 -11.94 -33.30
CA GLN A 780 40.06 -11.91 -34.12
C GLN A 780 40.29 -13.26 -34.84
N GLN A 781 40.11 -14.39 -34.15
CA GLN A 781 40.23 -15.72 -34.78
C GLN A 781 39.20 -15.93 -35.90
N ILE A 782 37.97 -15.43 -35.74
CA ILE A 782 36.94 -15.44 -36.79
C ILE A 782 37.36 -14.55 -37.96
N ALA A 783 37.85 -13.34 -37.72
CA ALA A 783 38.31 -12.42 -38.77
C ALA A 783 39.51 -12.99 -39.56
N ASP A 784 40.48 -13.60 -38.87
CA ASP A 784 41.62 -14.29 -39.48
C ASP A 784 41.15 -15.50 -40.31
N GLY A 785 40.18 -16.26 -39.80
CA GLY A 785 39.56 -17.40 -40.49
C GLY A 785 38.80 -16.98 -41.75
N GLU A 786 37.98 -15.92 -41.67
CA GLU A 786 37.31 -15.32 -42.81
C GLU A 786 38.30 -14.80 -43.85
N SER A 787 39.41 -14.19 -43.42
CA SER A 787 40.45 -13.69 -44.32
C SER A 787 41.11 -14.83 -45.12
N ARG A 788 41.47 -15.92 -44.42
CA ARG A 788 41.98 -17.16 -45.06
C ARG A 788 40.97 -17.79 -45.99
N PHE A 789 39.69 -17.84 -45.62
CA PHE A 789 38.62 -18.38 -46.47
C PHE A 789 38.44 -17.55 -47.74
N LYS A 790 38.36 -16.21 -47.62
CA LYS A 790 38.28 -15.27 -48.76
C LYS A 790 39.52 -15.31 -49.65
N GLN A 791 40.67 -15.76 -49.13
CA GLN A 791 41.86 -16.03 -49.92
C GLN A 791 41.75 -17.37 -50.67
N LEU A 792 41.36 -18.45 -49.99
CA LEU A 792 41.09 -19.75 -50.62
C LEU A 792 40.02 -19.68 -51.71
N GLU A 793 38.97 -18.87 -51.53
CA GLU A 793 37.94 -18.63 -52.55
C GLU A 793 38.55 -18.01 -53.83
N LYS A 794 39.47 -17.05 -53.69
CA LYS A 794 40.16 -16.44 -54.84
C LYS A 794 41.10 -17.44 -55.52
N GLU A 795 41.85 -18.21 -54.74
CA GLU A 795 42.73 -19.27 -55.26
C GLU A 795 41.92 -20.34 -56.00
N PHE A 796 40.74 -20.71 -55.49
CA PHE A 796 39.82 -21.65 -56.15
C PHE A 796 39.16 -21.05 -57.40
N GLN A 797 38.80 -19.77 -57.40
CA GLN A 797 38.31 -19.06 -58.59
C GLN A 797 39.38 -19.05 -59.70
N LEU A 798 40.62 -18.65 -59.37
CA LEU A 798 41.75 -18.67 -60.30
C LEU A 798 42.05 -20.08 -60.83
N PHE A 799 41.98 -21.11 -59.98
CA PHE A 799 42.13 -22.51 -60.41
C PHE A 799 41.01 -22.93 -61.38
N ARG A 800 39.77 -22.50 -61.13
CA ARG A 800 38.61 -22.76 -62.00
C ARG A 800 38.75 -22.07 -63.36
N GLU A 801 39.26 -20.85 -63.39
CA GLU A 801 39.57 -20.13 -64.62
C GLU A 801 40.71 -20.82 -65.41
N GLN A 802 41.77 -21.26 -64.73
CA GLN A 802 42.86 -22.03 -65.33
C GLN A 802 42.38 -23.39 -65.89
N GLN A 803 41.45 -24.07 -65.21
CA GLN A 803 40.79 -25.28 -65.72
C GLN A 803 40.01 -25.01 -67.01
N ASN A 804 39.20 -23.94 -67.04
CA ASN A 804 38.44 -23.54 -68.23
C ASN A 804 39.34 -23.15 -69.42
N LEU A 805 40.57 -22.69 -69.16
CA LEU A 805 41.55 -22.33 -70.19
C LEU A 805 42.32 -23.53 -70.77
N ARG A 806 42.20 -24.74 -70.20
CA ARG A 806 42.96 -25.92 -70.67
C ARG A 806 42.72 -26.24 -72.16
N PRO A 807 43.73 -26.75 -72.88
CA PRO A 807 43.54 -27.26 -74.24
C PRO A 807 42.45 -28.33 -74.31
N GLU A 808 42.35 -29.19 -73.29
CA GLU A 808 41.33 -30.24 -73.14
C GLU A 808 39.90 -29.71 -73.36
N PHE A 809 39.52 -28.59 -72.73
CA PHE A 809 38.17 -28.02 -72.86
C PHE A 809 37.92 -27.39 -74.23
N ARG A 810 38.95 -26.74 -74.81
CA ARG A 810 38.87 -26.18 -76.17
C ARG A 810 38.75 -27.28 -77.22
N LEU A 811 39.62 -28.29 -77.16
CA LEU A 811 39.58 -29.49 -77.99
C LEU A 811 38.25 -30.24 -77.84
N GLN A 812 37.64 -30.27 -76.65
CA GLN A 812 36.30 -30.84 -76.47
C GLN A 812 35.21 -30.02 -77.17
N SER A 813 35.30 -28.68 -77.15
CA SER A 813 34.39 -27.81 -77.91
C SER A 813 34.57 -27.94 -79.44
N GLU A 814 35.82 -28.05 -79.91
CA GLU A 814 36.16 -28.31 -81.31
C GLU A 814 35.71 -29.72 -81.75
N ASN A 815 35.87 -30.73 -80.90
CA ASN A 815 35.42 -32.10 -81.17
C ASN A 815 33.88 -32.20 -81.25
N ASN A 816 33.16 -31.46 -80.40
CA ASN A 816 31.70 -31.33 -80.52
C ASN A 816 31.30 -30.66 -81.84
N LEU A 817 31.98 -29.59 -82.25
CA LEU A 817 31.71 -28.90 -83.53
C LEU A 817 31.99 -29.82 -84.73
N LEU A 818 33.16 -30.46 -84.78
CA LEU A 818 33.54 -31.41 -85.82
C LEU A 818 32.61 -32.64 -85.86
N THR A 819 32.04 -33.03 -84.73
CA THR A 819 31.04 -34.11 -84.67
C THR A 819 29.71 -33.67 -85.30
N LEU A 820 29.28 -32.42 -85.12
CA LEU A 820 28.10 -31.86 -85.81
C LEU A 820 28.35 -31.75 -87.32
N GLU A 821 29.51 -31.22 -87.74
CA GLU A 821 29.89 -31.15 -89.15
C GLU A 821 29.96 -32.54 -89.81
N LYS A 822 30.52 -33.54 -89.10
CA LYS A 822 30.52 -34.93 -89.55
C LYS A 822 29.09 -35.45 -89.80
N VAL A 823 28.17 -35.25 -88.85
CA VAL A 823 26.77 -35.70 -88.99
C VAL A 823 26.07 -35.02 -90.17
N GLU A 824 26.35 -33.74 -90.42
CA GLU A 824 25.88 -33.06 -91.63
C GLU A 824 26.45 -33.66 -92.92
N LEU A 825 27.75 -33.96 -92.95
CA LEU A 825 28.42 -34.56 -94.11
C LEU A 825 27.92 -35.98 -94.36
N GLU A 826 27.70 -36.78 -93.33
CA GLU A 826 27.08 -38.11 -93.42
C GLU A 826 25.65 -38.02 -93.98
N ARG A 827 24.84 -37.04 -93.54
CA ARG A 827 23.50 -36.78 -94.10
C ARG A 827 23.55 -36.33 -95.57
N LYS A 828 24.53 -35.52 -95.96
CA LYS A 828 24.78 -35.10 -97.36
C LYS A 828 25.22 -36.30 -98.22
N LEU A 829 26.06 -37.19 -97.69
CA LEU A 829 26.48 -38.43 -98.33
C LEU A 829 25.32 -39.43 -98.50
N GLU A 830 24.46 -39.57 -97.48
CA GLU A 830 23.30 -40.46 -97.55
C GLU A 830 22.27 -39.97 -98.58
N SER A 831 22.02 -38.64 -98.63
CA SER A 831 21.14 -38.02 -99.63
C SER A 831 21.66 -38.21 -101.07
N THR A 832 22.96 -37.99 -101.29
CA THR A 832 23.58 -38.14 -102.62
C THR A 832 23.68 -39.61 -103.05
N THR A 833 23.92 -40.55 -102.13
CA THR A 833 23.90 -42.00 -102.45
C THR A 833 22.49 -42.52 -102.72
N LYS A 834 21.47 -42.09 -101.96
CA LYS A 834 20.05 -42.35 -102.28
C LYS A 834 19.66 -41.82 -103.67
N SER A 835 20.10 -40.60 -104.00
CA SER A 835 19.89 -39.98 -105.32
C SER A 835 20.59 -40.76 -106.45
N LYS A 836 21.86 -41.15 -106.24
CA LYS A 836 22.64 -41.99 -107.18
C LYS A 836 21.96 -43.35 -107.42
N LEU A 837 21.43 -43.97 -106.37
CA LEU A 837 20.70 -45.24 -106.46
C LEU A 837 19.39 -45.06 -107.26
N HIS A 838 18.64 -43.99 -107.01
CA HIS A 838 17.42 -43.67 -107.77
C HIS A 838 17.71 -43.50 -109.27
N TYR A 839 18.72 -42.72 -109.66
CA TYR A 839 19.10 -42.57 -111.07
C TYR A 839 19.60 -43.89 -111.69
N LYS A 840 20.37 -44.72 -110.94
CA LYS A 840 20.75 -46.07 -111.39
C LYS A 840 19.53 -46.96 -111.65
N GLN A 841 18.49 -46.87 -110.80
CA GLN A 841 17.24 -47.61 -111.01
C GLN A 841 16.45 -47.09 -112.23
N GLN A 842 16.36 -45.76 -112.42
CA GLN A 842 15.70 -45.18 -113.59
C GLN A 842 16.41 -45.59 -114.90
N TRP A 843 17.75 -45.52 -114.93
CA TRP A 843 18.55 -45.98 -116.07
C TRP A 843 18.34 -47.48 -116.36
N GLY A 844 18.29 -48.31 -115.32
CA GLY A 844 17.97 -49.74 -115.42
C GLY A 844 16.55 -50.03 -115.91
N ARG A 845 15.57 -49.14 -115.66
CA ARG A 845 14.21 -49.24 -116.25
C ARG A 845 14.22 -48.82 -117.72
N ALA A 846 14.88 -47.72 -118.08
CA ALA A 846 15.02 -47.27 -119.46
C ALA A 846 15.69 -48.33 -120.36
N LEU A 847 16.75 -48.98 -119.87
CA LEU A 847 17.39 -50.12 -120.56
C LEU A 847 16.44 -51.30 -120.80
N LYS A 848 15.56 -51.61 -119.84
CA LYS A 848 14.57 -52.70 -119.99
C LYS A 848 13.46 -52.36 -120.98
N GLU A 849 12.99 -51.11 -121.02
CA GLU A 849 12.02 -50.70 -122.05
C GLU A 849 12.66 -50.61 -123.44
N LEU A 850 13.91 -50.16 -123.56
CA LEU A 850 14.66 -50.20 -124.82
C LEU A 850 14.81 -51.65 -125.34
N ALA A 851 15.12 -52.60 -124.45
CA ALA A 851 15.18 -54.02 -124.78
C ALA A 851 13.80 -54.58 -125.22
N ARG A 852 12.70 -54.22 -124.53
CA ARG A 852 11.33 -54.58 -124.90
C ARG A 852 10.92 -54.03 -126.27
N ILE A 853 11.27 -52.79 -126.57
CA ILE A 853 11.01 -52.16 -127.89
C ILE A 853 11.76 -52.93 -128.98
N LYS A 854 13.06 -53.21 -128.78
CA LYS A 854 13.87 -53.99 -129.73
C LYS A 854 13.35 -55.42 -129.93
N GLN A 855 12.89 -56.09 -128.86
CA GLN A 855 12.30 -57.42 -128.96
C GLN A 855 10.99 -57.40 -129.78
N ARG A 856 10.07 -56.46 -129.48
CA ARG A 856 8.84 -56.29 -130.27
C ARG A 856 9.13 -55.98 -131.74
N GLU A 857 10.20 -55.25 -132.03
CA GLU A 857 10.62 -54.97 -133.40
C GLU A 857 11.09 -56.24 -134.13
N GLN A 858 11.82 -57.13 -133.45
CA GLN A 858 12.19 -58.46 -133.99
C GLN A 858 10.96 -59.38 -134.17
N GLU A 859 10.00 -59.37 -133.24
CA GLU A 859 8.73 -60.12 -133.34
C GLU A 859 7.87 -59.60 -134.50
N ASN A 860 7.82 -58.28 -134.70
CA ASN A 860 7.18 -57.64 -135.85
C ASN A 860 7.88 -57.94 -137.18
N ALA A 861 9.21 -58.08 -137.19
CA ALA A 861 9.95 -58.53 -138.37
C ALA A 861 9.66 -60.01 -138.70
N MET A 862 9.65 -60.89 -137.69
CA MET A 862 9.36 -62.32 -137.87
C MET A 862 7.94 -62.58 -138.36
N THR A 863 6.95 -61.83 -137.84
CA THR A 863 5.55 -61.96 -138.28
C THR A 863 5.33 -61.44 -139.71
N ARG A 864 6.01 -60.37 -140.13
CA ARG A 864 6.05 -59.95 -141.56
C ARG A 864 6.62 -61.06 -142.45
N LEU A 865 7.71 -61.69 -142.04
CA LEU A 865 8.39 -62.74 -142.81
C LEU A 865 7.52 -64.01 -142.92
N LYS A 866 6.88 -64.44 -141.82
CA LYS A 866 5.86 -65.51 -141.86
C LYS A 866 4.68 -65.18 -142.77
N LYS A 867 4.24 -63.92 -142.82
CA LYS A 867 3.15 -63.50 -143.71
C LYS A 867 3.55 -63.61 -145.19
N GLN A 868 4.79 -63.25 -145.54
CA GLN A 868 5.33 -63.44 -146.89
C GLN A 868 5.44 -64.92 -147.29
N GLN A 869 5.78 -65.80 -146.34
CA GLN A 869 5.76 -67.26 -146.57
C GLN A 869 4.33 -67.77 -146.85
N ALA A 870 3.35 -67.38 -146.04
CA ALA A 870 1.94 -67.77 -146.25
C ALA A 870 1.37 -67.20 -147.57
N GLU A 871 1.74 -65.98 -147.96
CA GLU A 871 1.37 -65.37 -149.25
C GLU A 871 1.96 -66.14 -150.46
N LEU A 872 3.18 -66.68 -150.33
CA LEU A 872 3.79 -67.57 -151.33
C LEU A 872 3.14 -68.97 -151.39
N GLU A 873 2.79 -69.55 -150.24
CA GLU A 873 2.12 -70.86 -150.15
C GLU A 873 0.70 -70.81 -150.72
N ALA A 874 -0.06 -69.73 -150.44
CA ALA A 874 -1.35 -69.48 -151.05
C ALA A 874 -1.26 -69.34 -152.58
N LEU A 875 -0.17 -68.76 -153.11
CA LEU A 875 0.06 -68.65 -154.55
C LEU A 875 0.36 -70.02 -155.19
N ARG A 876 1.12 -70.90 -154.52
CA ARG A 876 1.37 -72.29 -154.96
C ARG A 876 0.08 -73.11 -155.00
N LEU A 877 -0.71 -73.08 -153.92
CA LEU A 877 -1.99 -73.79 -153.85
C LEU A 877 -2.97 -73.33 -154.94
N ARG A 878 -2.96 -72.02 -155.27
CA ARG A 878 -3.79 -71.48 -156.36
C ARG A 878 -3.37 -71.99 -157.75
N TYR A 879 -2.08 -72.22 -157.98
CA TYR A 879 -1.56 -72.79 -159.24
C TYR A 879 -2.01 -74.25 -159.43
N LEU A 880 -1.81 -75.09 -158.40
CA LEU A 880 -2.24 -76.50 -158.42
C LEU A 880 -3.76 -76.63 -158.66
N ALA A 881 -4.57 -75.81 -157.96
CA ALA A 881 -6.02 -75.77 -158.13
C ALA A 881 -6.50 -75.20 -159.48
N THR A 882 -5.60 -74.63 -160.30
CA THR A 882 -5.88 -74.33 -161.72
C THR A 882 -5.51 -75.46 -162.66
N GLU A 883 -4.42 -76.20 -162.43
CA GLU A 883 -4.05 -77.37 -163.24
C GLU A 883 -5.10 -78.50 -163.16
N GLU A 884 -5.55 -78.85 -161.96
CA GLU A 884 -6.62 -79.85 -161.77
C GLU A 884 -7.93 -79.45 -162.47
N LYS A 885 -8.22 -78.15 -162.54
CA LYS A 885 -9.39 -77.59 -163.24
C LYS A 885 -9.27 -77.53 -164.76
N GLU A 886 -8.11 -77.85 -165.32
CA GLU A 886 -7.91 -78.00 -166.77
C GLU A 886 -7.97 -79.49 -167.13
N ALA A 887 -7.34 -80.37 -166.35
CA ALA A 887 -7.44 -81.84 -166.51
C ALA A 887 -8.91 -82.32 -166.46
N VAL A 888 -9.65 -82.01 -165.39
CA VAL A 888 -11.07 -82.40 -165.22
C VAL A 888 -12.00 -81.82 -166.32
N ARG A 889 -11.52 -80.83 -167.08
CA ARG A 889 -12.24 -80.25 -168.22
C ARG A 889 -12.03 -81.04 -169.51
N GLN A 890 -10.84 -81.62 -169.69
CA GLN A 890 -10.48 -82.46 -170.82
C GLN A 890 -11.21 -83.82 -170.74
N ASP A 891 -11.10 -84.52 -169.61
CA ASP A 891 -11.76 -85.80 -169.33
C ASP A 891 -13.29 -85.76 -169.64
N ARG A 892 -13.92 -84.63 -169.33
CA ARG A 892 -15.37 -84.44 -169.50
C ARG A 892 -15.79 -84.28 -170.96
N GLN A 893 -14.92 -83.79 -171.84
CA GLN A 893 -15.21 -83.71 -173.28
C GLN A 893 -15.02 -85.06 -173.98
N GLU A 894 -14.10 -85.90 -173.50
CA GLU A 894 -13.87 -87.24 -174.04
C GLU A 894 -15.02 -88.20 -173.71
N LEU A 895 -15.53 -88.15 -172.47
CA LEU A 895 -16.68 -88.97 -172.02
C LEU A 895 -17.99 -88.71 -172.79
N GLU A 896 -18.17 -87.53 -173.39
CA GLU A 896 -19.40 -87.20 -174.12
C GLU A 896 -19.38 -87.73 -175.56
N ASN A 897 -18.20 -87.81 -176.20
CA ASN A 897 -18.01 -88.45 -177.50
C ASN A 897 -18.20 -89.98 -177.42
N ILE A 898 -17.65 -90.60 -176.38
CA ILE A 898 -17.70 -92.07 -176.13
C ILE A 898 -19.15 -92.57 -175.94
N ARG A 899 -20.12 -91.69 -175.66
CA ARG A 899 -21.53 -92.06 -175.48
C ARG A 899 -22.27 -92.36 -176.79
N ASN A 900 -21.90 -91.71 -177.89
CA ASN A 900 -22.63 -91.81 -179.16
C ASN A 900 -22.09 -92.92 -180.07
N GLU A 901 -20.78 -93.18 -180.02
CA GLU A 901 -20.15 -94.35 -180.66
C GLU A 901 -20.08 -95.55 -179.70
N LEU A 902 -21.22 -95.90 -179.09
CA LEU A 902 -21.41 -97.11 -178.28
C LEU A 902 -22.66 -97.91 -178.71
N ASN A 903 -23.04 -97.81 -179.99
CA ASN A 903 -24.28 -98.40 -180.53
C ASN A 903 -24.11 -99.27 -181.80
N SER A 904 -22.90 -99.79 -182.04
CA SER A 904 -22.55 -100.84 -183.01
C SER A 904 -21.38 -101.69 -182.48
N LEU A 905 -21.15 -101.62 -181.16
CA LEU A 905 -19.80 -101.46 -180.62
C LEU A 905 -19.59 -102.28 -179.35
N LYS A 906 -18.81 -103.35 -179.46
CA LYS A 906 -18.17 -104.12 -178.38
C LYS A 906 -17.16 -105.12 -178.96
N LYS A 907 -16.19 -105.54 -178.13
CA LYS A 907 -14.89 -106.14 -178.49
C LYS A 907 -13.92 -105.11 -179.08
N GLN A 908 -12.63 -105.04 -178.74
CA GLN A 908 -11.76 -105.72 -177.74
C GLN A 908 -10.52 -104.79 -177.54
N ASP A 909 -9.63 -104.87 -176.55
CA ASP A 909 -9.33 -105.92 -175.56
C ASP A 909 -8.64 -105.34 -174.28
N GLU A 910 -7.89 -106.19 -173.55
CA GLU A 910 -6.77 -105.91 -172.61
C GLU A 910 -5.86 -104.66 -172.89
N LYS A 911 -5.05 -104.09 -171.96
CA LYS A 911 -4.46 -104.56 -170.65
C LYS A 911 -3.85 -103.40 -169.80
N LEU A 912 -3.54 -103.70 -168.52
CA LEU A 912 -2.49 -103.12 -167.62
C LEU A 912 -2.56 -101.64 -167.11
N GLY A 913 -2.26 -101.44 -165.81
CA GLY A 913 -1.96 -100.14 -165.17
C GLY A 913 -2.25 -100.11 -163.65
N PRO A 914 -1.28 -99.90 -162.73
CA PRO A 914 -1.48 -100.05 -161.26
C PRO A 914 -1.25 -98.76 -160.42
N ALA A 915 -1.31 -98.92 -159.08
CA ALA A 915 -1.13 -97.93 -157.97
C ALA A 915 -2.42 -97.18 -157.53
N SER A 916 -2.63 -96.83 -156.25
CA SER A 916 -1.94 -97.18 -154.98
C SER A 916 -2.85 -96.92 -153.75
N SER A 917 -2.63 -97.62 -152.63
CA SER A 917 -3.33 -97.41 -151.34
C SER A 917 -2.50 -97.89 -150.13
N GLU A 918 -2.90 -97.45 -148.94
CA GLU A 918 -2.34 -97.76 -147.59
C GLU A 918 -2.51 -99.25 -147.16
N PRO A 919 -2.05 -99.74 -145.96
CA PRO A 919 -1.40 -99.06 -144.81
C PRO A 919 -0.18 -99.81 -144.16
N ASP A 920 0.25 -99.32 -142.97
CA ASP A 920 1.00 -99.90 -141.79
C ASP A 920 1.50 -101.38 -141.78
N PRO A 921 2.48 -101.81 -140.92
CA PRO A 921 3.18 -101.09 -139.84
C PRO A 921 4.71 -101.39 -139.58
N SER A 922 5.26 -100.71 -138.56
CA SER A 922 6.30 -101.19 -137.57
C SER A 922 7.84 -101.10 -137.83
N HIS A 923 8.59 -101.04 -136.70
CA HIS A 923 10.07 -101.05 -136.50
C HIS A 923 10.89 -99.79 -136.91
N SER A 924 11.98 -99.35 -136.22
CA SER A 924 12.48 -99.64 -134.86
C SER A 924 13.68 -98.75 -134.40
N LEU A 925 13.74 -98.42 -133.09
CA LEU A 925 14.92 -98.18 -132.21
C LEU A 925 15.80 -96.90 -132.28
N ASN A 926 16.18 -96.44 -131.07
CA ASN A 926 17.31 -95.58 -130.65
C ASN A 926 17.30 -94.08 -131.06
N GLU A 927 17.96 -93.15 -130.35
CA GLU A 927 18.99 -93.25 -129.28
C GLU A 927 18.59 -92.65 -127.90
N SER A 928 19.35 -92.98 -126.85
CA SER A 928 19.05 -92.65 -125.44
C SER A 928 20.31 -92.17 -124.67
N ALA A 929 20.99 -91.13 -125.17
CA ALA A 929 22.21 -90.59 -124.55
C ALA A 929 21.99 -89.24 -123.82
N GLU A 930 21.14 -88.37 -124.36
CA GLU A 930 21.14 -86.94 -124.00
C GLU A 930 20.42 -86.64 -122.66
N GLU A 931 19.33 -87.36 -122.34
CA GLU A 931 18.62 -87.20 -121.05
C GLU A 931 19.47 -87.57 -119.82
N HIS A 932 20.44 -88.48 -119.97
CA HIS A 932 21.28 -88.92 -118.87
C HIS A 932 22.25 -87.81 -118.44
N LEU A 933 22.81 -87.08 -119.42
CA LEU A 933 23.68 -85.93 -119.18
C LEU A 933 22.93 -84.78 -118.50
N SER A 934 21.68 -84.50 -118.92
CA SER A 934 20.84 -83.48 -118.30
C SER A 934 20.57 -83.76 -116.82
N ARG A 935 20.23 -85.01 -116.46
CA ARG A 935 19.97 -85.40 -115.06
C ARG A 935 21.17 -85.19 -114.14
N LEU A 936 22.38 -85.60 -114.56
CA LEU A 936 23.60 -85.41 -113.77
C LEU A 936 23.96 -83.93 -113.55
N LEU A 937 23.64 -83.05 -114.51
CA LEU A 937 23.84 -81.61 -114.38
C LEU A 937 22.84 -80.97 -113.40
N GLU A 938 21.57 -81.38 -113.43
CA GLU A 938 20.55 -80.87 -112.50
C GLU A 938 20.79 -81.30 -111.04
N GLU A 939 21.25 -82.55 -110.81
CA GLU A 939 21.59 -83.04 -109.47
C GLU A 939 22.76 -82.25 -108.86
N ARG A 940 23.85 -82.06 -109.62
CA ARG A 940 25.01 -81.24 -109.20
C ARG A 940 24.59 -79.83 -108.80
N ASP A 941 23.84 -79.13 -109.66
CA ASP A 941 23.47 -77.74 -109.42
C ASP A 941 22.44 -77.60 -108.30
N THR A 942 21.62 -78.62 -108.07
CA THR A 942 20.66 -78.64 -106.96
C THR A 942 21.36 -78.85 -105.62
N LEU A 943 22.36 -79.73 -105.54
CA LEU A 943 23.19 -79.89 -104.34
C LEU A 943 23.94 -78.60 -103.99
N LEU A 944 24.58 -77.95 -104.97
CA LEU A 944 25.29 -76.68 -104.76
C LEU A 944 24.34 -75.53 -104.35
N ARG A 945 23.10 -75.50 -104.85
CA ARG A 945 22.07 -74.52 -104.44
C ARG A 945 21.61 -74.66 -102.98
N THR A 946 21.88 -75.78 -102.30
CA THR A 946 21.52 -75.93 -100.86
C THR A 946 22.41 -75.10 -99.92
N GLY A 947 23.61 -74.71 -100.36
CA GLY A 947 24.61 -74.05 -99.50
C GLY A 947 25.25 -74.96 -98.43
N VAL A 948 24.91 -76.26 -98.39
CA VAL A 948 25.50 -77.24 -97.45
C VAL A 948 26.75 -77.90 -98.03
N TYR A 949 26.85 -78.01 -99.36
CA TYR A 949 27.97 -78.62 -100.07
C TYR A 949 28.79 -77.56 -100.82
N THR A 950 30.10 -77.76 -100.84
CA THR A 950 31.09 -76.93 -101.55
C THR A 950 31.63 -77.65 -102.78
N HIS A 951 32.41 -76.94 -103.60
CA HIS A 951 33.10 -77.54 -104.75
C HIS A 951 34.22 -78.54 -104.36
N GLU A 952 34.58 -78.61 -103.08
CA GLU A 952 35.67 -79.42 -102.54
C GLU A 952 35.17 -80.76 -101.95
N ASP A 953 33.85 -80.94 -101.82
CA ASP A 953 33.23 -82.14 -101.28
C ASP A 953 33.29 -83.34 -102.25
N ARG A 954 33.63 -84.52 -101.71
CA ARG A 954 33.84 -85.76 -102.49
C ARG A 954 32.67 -86.13 -103.42
N ILE A 955 31.43 -85.84 -103.00
CA ILE A 955 30.22 -86.15 -103.79
C ILE A 955 30.14 -85.25 -105.04
N ILE A 956 30.47 -83.96 -104.91
CA ILE A 956 30.52 -83.01 -106.02
C ILE A 956 31.68 -83.34 -106.96
N ALA A 957 32.84 -83.74 -106.42
CA ALA A 957 33.99 -84.18 -107.20
C ALA A 957 33.68 -85.44 -108.05
N GLU A 958 33.00 -86.42 -107.46
CA GLU A 958 32.61 -87.67 -108.14
C GLU A 958 31.53 -87.44 -109.22
N LEU A 959 30.54 -86.59 -108.96
CA LEU A 959 29.57 -86.16 -109.99
C LEU A 959 30.26 -85.47 -111.18
N ASN A 960 31.24 -84.60 -110.92
CA ASN A 960 32.01 -83.96 -111.98
C ASN A 960 32.86 -84.96 -112.79
N ARG A 961 33.36 -86.04 -112.16
CA ARG A 961 34.07 -87.14 -112.85
C ARG A 961 33.13 -87.88 -113.80
N GLN A 962 31.93 -88.25 -113.34
CA GLN A 962 30.94 -88.97 -114.15
C GLN A 962 30.41 -88.12 -115.32
N ILE A 963 30.22 -86.81 -115.13
CA ILE A 963 29.87 -85.87 -116.21
C ILE A 963 30.98 -85.80 -117.27
N GLN A 964 32.26 -85.84 -116.88
CA GLN A 964 33.39 -85.88 -117.84
C GLN A 964 33.52 -87.22 -118.58
N GLU A 965 33.07 -88.32 -118.00
CA GLU A 965 33.05 -89.63 -118.65
C GLU A 965 31.87 -89.75 -119.65
N ALA A 966 30.67 -89.30 -119.26
CA ALA A 966 29.53 -89.20 -120.19
C ALA A 966 29.83 -88.32 -121.40
N MET A 967 30.50 -87.18 -121.19
CA MET A 967 30.98 -86.28 -122.26
C MET A 967 32.10 -86.88 -123.13
N ARG A 968 32.73 -88.00 -122.73
CA ARG A 968 33.78 -88.67 -123.51
C ARG A 968 33.26 -89.80 -124.38
N ASP A 969 32.30 -90.58 -123.91
CA ASP A 969 31.78 -91.72 -124.69
C ASP A 969 30.87 -91.27 -125.85
N GLY A 970 30.19 -90.12 -125.72
CA GLY A 970 29.56 -89.45 -126.87
C GLY A 970 30.55 -89.01 -127.97
N GLY A 971 31.87 -88.98 -127.68
CA GLY A 971 32.92 -88.61 -128.61
C GLY A 971 33.61 -89.77 -129.33
N LYS A 972 33.06 -91.00 -129.29
CA LYS A 972 33.70 -92.20 -129.86
C LYS A 972 32.76 -93.14 -130.65
N ARG A 973 31.93 -92.58 -131.55
CA ARG A 973 31.30 -93.42 -132.59
C ARG A 973 31.05 -92.81 -133.98
N THR A 974 31.95 -91.93 -134.42
CA THR A 974 32.57 -92.03 -135.76
C THR A 974 34.05 -91.70 -135.63
#